data_AF-A0AAD8EA41-F1
#
_entry.id   AF-A0AAD8EA41-F1
#
_cell.length_a   1.000
_cell.length_b   1.000
_cell.length_c   1.000
_cell.angle_alpha   90.00
_cell.angle_beta   90.00
_cell.angle_gamma   90.00
#
_symmetry.space_group_name_H-M   'P 1'
#
loop_
_entity.id
_entity.type
_entity.pdbx_description
1 polymer ?
#
loop_
_entity_poly.entity_id
_entity_poly.type
_entity_poly.pdbx_seq_one_letter_code
_entity_poly.pdbx_strand_id
1 'polypeptide(L)'
;MSHITYNTLWKDAQKTIEEASQFDSILHSAPHEKDKRAAQIRVSELYVKYITVVNKLDQCYDQIVHPQKRLVIRKLLDACIGRVLELKHELVNLDLSEFSYYDDVLSKLKLLPVEVEINVPTYYRREREEELRKRKKTMDDILRKLGFYEEEVIEEEMTEEEAIRLIQIHERARQGRLRSQFMKEIRLMKEKVKTGEVAEGKAFDGSLAALKIQKTWRGYSTRQKMKRRKLEEMLLIGMLQPSFITVQARRRAEEVKDLRRKMQAEYQTEYEQLLVSEKKLIKANRGGYMKEDICDEVRGWITDYWHQTGKFPDMPSEESGGSNLFFTRQIAESEISKTTTGTSSSRYIIFKTIKNNKEKIMKQTRNYDPGFKMQPSNFLSDLQAVNAEYDDVWRLKDESQNPWQHADVEMIRAQKMTQVELELRREVDQLLRGELEILQAALARDLASKGKKARKPSKKKGRSGKKTKKKKEKDLTPDRTLESLFEELITNGIIRKYPETQLSEFKGERSYAAHDLRKQGKDPLPSLGDIRQVILEYCILPMGSKIIHQTAPLVKSVLLAGPHGSGKDMLVHAICTEIGAVLFDLSPANIVGKYPGKSGLIMLVHLVNKVSRLLQPSVIYMDGAEKPFLKKVPKTDKTDPKRLKKDLPKIVKGINQDDQ
;
A
#
# COMPACT_ATOMS: atom_id res chain seq x y z
N MET A 1 -25.36 -1.57 -0.55
CA MET A 1 -24.97 -2.81 -1.26
C MET A 1 -25.03 -4.00 -0.31
N SER A 2 -25.35 -5.20 -0.80
CA SER A 2 -25.46 -6.41 0.01
C SER A 2 -24.10 -7.11 0.17
N HIS A 3 -23.98 -8.03 1.13
CA HIS A 3 -22.78 -8.85 1.30
C HIS A 3 -22.47 -9.71 0.07
N ILE A 4 -23.50 -10.13 -0.65
CA ILE A 4 -23.39 -10.92 -1.89
C ILE A 4 -22.56 -10.17 -2.92
N THR A 5 -22.77 -8.86 -3.08
CA THR A 5 -22.05 -8.03 -4.07
C THR A 5 -20.53 -8.05 -3.86
N TYR A 6 -20.07 -8.00 -2.61
CA TYR A 6 -18.63 -8.02 -2.32
C TYR A 6 -18.05 -9.44 -2.36
N ASN A 7 -18.84 -10.46 -2.03
CA ASN A 7 -18.45 -11.86 -2.23
C ASN A 7 -18.31 -12.19 -3.73
N THR A 8 -19.19 -11.69 -4.60
CA THR A 8 -19.05 -11.85 -6.07
C THR A 8 -17.84 -11.08 -6.60
N LEU A 9 -17.62 -9.85 -6.11
CA LEU A 9 -16.45 -9.06 -6.48
C LEU A 9 -15.14 -9.77 -6.09
N TRP A 10 -15.10 -10.41 -4.92
CA TRP A 10 -13.94 -11.18 -4.48
C TRP A 10 -13.72 -12.43 -5.35
N LYS A 11 -14.78 -13.14 -5.73
CA LYS A 11 -14.71 -14.27 -6.69
C LYS A 11 -14.15 -13.83 -8.04
N ASP A 12 -14.63 -12.70 -8.57
CA ASP A 12 -14.17 -12.15 -9.83
C ASP A 12 -12.70 -11.70 -9.77
N ALA A 13 -12.30 -11.10 -8.64
CA ALA A 13 -10.89 -10.78 -8.38
C ALA A 13 -10.04 -12.04 -8.36
N GLN A 14 -10.47 -13.10 -7.68
CA GLN A 14 -9.74 -14.36 -7.60
C GLN A 14 -9.56 -15.05 -8.95
N LYS A 15 -10.60 -15.07 -9.77
CA LYS A 15 -10.49 -15.58 -11.15
C LYS A 15 -9.43 -14.80 -11.94
N THR A 16 -9.41 -13.48 -11.80
CA THR A 16 -8.43 -12.62 -12.48
C THR A 16 -7.02 -12.90 -11.94
N ILE A 17 -6.86 -13.16 -10.64
CA ILE A 17 -5.58 -13.54 -10.03
C ILE A 17 -5.10 -14.88 -10.56
N GLU A 18 -5.96 -15.88 -10.67
CA GLU A 18 -5.60 -17.20 -11.18
C GLU A 18 -5.09 -17.11 -12.63
N GLU A 19 -5.84 -16.41 -13.49
CA GLU A 19 -5.45 -16.13 -14.88
C GLU A 19 -4.12 -15.36 -14.96
N ALA A 20 -3.94 -14.34 -14.11
CA ALA A 20 -2.71 -13.56 -14.05
C ALA A 20 -1.52 -14.42 -13.59
N SER A 21 -1.69 -15.22 -12.54
CA SER A 21 -0.63 -16.07 -11.94
C SER A 21 -0.16 -17.17 -12.88
N GLN A 22 -1.09 -17.77 -13.63
CA GLN A 22 -0.76 -18.74 -14.67
C GLN A 22 0.05 -18.08 -15.78
N PHE A 23 -0.40 -16.92 -16.25
CA PHE A 23 0.31 -16.15 -17.28
C PHE A 23 1.71 -15.71 -16.79
N ASP A 24 1.82 -15.33 -15.53
CA ASP A 24 3.07 -14.94 -14.88
C ASP A 24 4.07 -16.10 -14.81
N SER A 25 3.60 -17.28 -14.40
CA SER A 25 4.39 -18.51 -14.36
C SER A 25 4.93 -18.89 -15.75
N ILE A 26 4.10 -18.73 -16.79
CA ILE A 26 4.51 -18.95 -18.18
C ILE A 26 5.62 -17.97 -18.57
N LEU A 27 5.48 -16.68 -18.24
CA LEU A 27 6.47 -15.66 -18.57
C LEU A 27 7.82 -15.85 -17.85
N HIS A 28 7.81 -16.33 -16.60
CA HIS A 28 9.04 -16.71 -15.90
C HIS A 28 9.74 -17.92 -16.55
N SER A 29 8.97 -18.87 -17.09
CA SER A 29 9.50 -20.06 -17.77
C SER A 29 9.98 -19.79 -19.20
N ALA A 30 9.58 -18.67 -19.80
CA ALA A 30 9.86 -18.33 -21.19
C ALA A 30 11.37 -18.12 -21.45
N PRO A 31 11.86 -18.46 -22.66
CA PRO A 31 13.22 -18.12 -23.08
C PRO A 31 13.39 -16.60 -23.20
N HIS A 32 14.64 -16.14 -23.33
CA HIS A 32 14.93 -14.72 -23.47
C HIS A 32 14.28 -14.15 -24.73
N GLU A 33 13.48 -13.10 -24.55
CA GLU A 33 12.80 -12.42 -25.64
C GLU A 33 13.74 -11.37 -26.26
N LYS A 34 14.03 -11.51 -27.56
CA LYS A 34 14.87 -10.54 -28.27
C LYS A 34 14.12 -9.27 -28.66
N ASP A 35 12.81 -9.38 -28.90
CA ASP A 35 11.97 -8.22 -29.21
C ASP A 35 11.51 -7.52 -27.93
N LYS A 36 12.10 -6.33 -27.68
CA LYS A 36 11.76 -5.49 -26.53
C LYS A 36 10.30 -5.05 -26.53
N ARG A 37 9.68 -4.84 -27.70
CA ARG A 37 8.28 -4.42 -27.79
C ARG A 37 7.33 -5.55 -27.40
N ALA A 38 7.58 -6.76 -27.91
CA ALA A 38 6.82 -7.94 -27.51
C ALA A 38 6.96 -8.23 -26.01
N ALA A 39 8.17 -8.07 -25.44
CA ALA A 39 8.39 -8.17 -24.01
C ALA A 39 7.57 -7.12 -23.22
N GLN A 40 7.64 -5.84 -23.63
CA GLN A 40 6.93 -4.74 -23.00
C GLN A 40 5.42 -4.98 -22.98
N ILE A 41 4.80 -5.38 -24.10
CA ILE A 41 3.35 -5.63 -24.17
C ILE A 41 2.93 -6.74 -23.20
N ARG A 42 3.70 -7.82 -23.10
CA ARG A 42 3.39 -8.94 -22.19
C ARG A 42 3.52 -8.56 -20.72
N VAL A 43 4.55 -7.79 -20.37
CA VAL A 43 4.72 -7.27 -18.99
C VAL A 43 3.62 -6.25 -18.67
N SER A 44 3.27 -5.38 -19.61
CA SER A 44 2.16 -4.42 -19.46
C SER A 44 0.82 -5.12 -19.28
N GLU A 45 0.56 -6.23 -19.98
CA GLU A 45 -0.65 -7.04 -19.78
C GLU A 45 -0.76 -7.61 -18.36
N LEU A 46 0.33 -8.17 -17.81
CA LEU A 46 0.37 -8.61 -16.42
C LEU A 46 0.13 -7.45 -15.45
N TYR A 47 0.86 -6.35 -15.65
CA TYR A 47 0.80 -5.18 -14.79
C TYR A 47 -0.63 -4.61 -14.72
N VAL A 48 -1.30 -4.45 -15.87
CA VAL A 48 -2.71 -4.02 -15.94
C VAL A 48 -3.64 -5.00 -15.22
N LYS A 49 -3.47 -6.32 -15.42
CA LYS A 49 -4.29 -7.34 -14.73
C LYS A 49 -4.15 -7.22 -13.21
N TYR A 50 -2.93 -7.14 -12.68
CA TYR A 50 -2.72 -6.99 -11.25
C TYR A 50 -3.25 -5.66 -10.70
N ILE A 51 -3.19 -4.55 -11.44
CA ILE A 51 -3.84 -3.30 -11.03
C ILE A 51 -5.35 -3.46 -10.85
N THR A 52 -6.02 -4.08 -11.83
CA THR A 52 -7.47 -4.30 -11.73
C THR A 52 -7.82 -5.18 -10.53
N VAL A 53 -6.97 -6.17 -10.22
CA VAL A 53 -7.11 -7.01 -9.03
C VAL A 53 -6.95 -6.17 -7.76
N VAL A 54 -5.90 -5.35 -7.64
CA VAL A 54 -5.67 -4.51 -6.46
C VAL A 54 -6.86 -3.60 -6.19
N ASN A 55 -7.41 -2.96 -7.22
CA ASN A 55 -8.58 -2.10 -7.10
C ASN A 55 -9.83 -2.86 -6.63
N LYS A 56 -10.07 -4.08 -7.14
CA LYS A 56 -11.18 -4.93 -6.70
C LYS A 56 -10.98 -5.44 -5.26
N LEU A 57 -9.76 -5.86 -4.92
CA LEU A 57 -9.42 -6.37 -3.60
C LEU A 57 -9.48 -5.28 -2.52
N ASP A 58 -9.06 -4.05 -2.82
CA ASP A 58 -9.20 -2.92 -1.88
C ASP A 58 -10.68 -2.62 -1.58
N GLN A 59 -11.54 -2.61 -2.61
CA GLN A 59 -12.99 -2.49 -2.40
C GLN A 59 -13.56 -3.65 -1.57
N CYS A 60 -13.09 -4.87 -1.80
CA CYS A 60 -13.47 -6.03 -0.99
C CYS A 60 -13.01 -5.87 0.46
N TYR A 61 -11.76 -5.45 0.68
CA TYR A 61 -11.17 -5.27 2.01
C TYR A 61 -11.89 -4.20 2.82
N ASP A 62 -12.25 -3.07 2.19
CA ASP A 62 -12.95 -1.97 2.84
C ASP A 62 -14.41 -2.32 3.19
N GLN A 63 -15.05 -3.27 2.49
CA GLN A 63 -16.51 -3.45 2.56
C GLN A 63 -16.98 -4.83 3.04
N ILE A 64 -16.14 -5.86 2.99
CA ILE A 64 -16.41 -7.16 3.63
C ILE A 64 -16.27 -6.98 5.14
N VAL A 65 -17.23 -7.50 5.90
CA VAL A 65 -17.26 -7.32 7.35
C VAL A 65 -16.63 -8.53 8.07
N HIS A 66 -16.68 -9.70 7.44
CA HIS A 66 -16.15 -10.95 7.99
C HIS A 66 -14.65 -10.86 8.34
N PRO A 67 -14.23 -11.01 9.62
CA PRO A 67 -12.86 -10.77 10.04
C PRO A 67 -11.86 -11.74 9.41
N GLN A 68 -12.16 -13.04 9.36
CA GLN A 68 -11.24 -14.04 8.78
C GLN A 68 -11.05 -13.87 7.25
N LYS A 69 -12.11 -13.58 6.48
CA LYS A 69 -11.97 -13.28 5.05
C LYS A 69 -11.08 -12.07 4.79
N ARG A 70 -11.22 -11.03 5.62
CA ARG A 70 -10.40 -9.82 5.50
C ARG A 70 -8.92 -10.12 5.68
N LEU A 71 -8.54 -11.08 6.53
CA LEU A 71 -7.13 -11.52 6.67
C LEU A 71 -6.59 -12.10 5.36
N VAL A 72 -7.35 -12.98 4.69
CA VAL A 72 -6.95 -13.56 3.41
C VAL A 72 -6.85 -12.47 2.33
N ILE A 73 -7.86 -11.61 2.24
CA ILE A 73 -7.87 -10.48 1.30
C ILE A 73 -6.70 -9.53 1.56
N ARG A 74 -6.36 -9.26 2.82
CA ARG A 74 -5.21 -8.42 3.19
C ARG A 74 -3.90 -8.99 2.67
N LYS A 75 -3.67 -10.29 2.86
CA LYS A 75 -2.47 -11.00 2.35
C LYS A 75 -2.42 -10.96 0.82
N LEU A 76 -3.55 -11.21 0.15
CA LEU A 76 -3.63 -11.13 -1.32
C LEU A 76 -3.34 -9.73 -1.84
N LEU A 77 -3.91 -8.71 -1.19
CA LEU A 77 -3.74 -7.32 -1.55
C LEU A 77 -2.26 -6.91 -1.41
N ASP A 78 -1.59 -7.26 -0.30
CA ASP A 78 -0.17 -6.99 -0.10
C ASP A 78 0.70 -7.70 -1.16
N ALA A 79 0.43 -8.98 -1.45
CA ALA A 79 1.17 -9.73 -2.46
C ALA A 79 0.95 -9.17 -3.88
N CYS A 80 -0.27 -8.78 -4.22
CA CYS A 80 -0.60 -8.16 -5.51
C CYS A 80 0.08 -6.78 -5.66
N ILE A 81 0.05 -5.94 -4.62
CA ILE A 81 0.74 -4.63 -4.64
C ILE A 81 2.24 -4.84 -4.81
N GLY A 82 2.83 -5.79 -4.07
CA GLY A 82 4.23 -6.16 -4.23
C GLY A 82 4.57 -6.56 -5.66
N ARG A 83 3.73 -7.40 -6.30
CA ARG A 83 3.91 -7.81 -7.69
C ARG A 83 3.75 -6.65 -8.68
N VAL A 84 2.80 -5.74 -8.46
CA VAL A 84 2.64 -4.51 -9.27
C VAL A 84 3.93 -3.68 -9.24
N LEU A 85 4.57 -3.53 -8.07
CA LEU A 85 5.82 -2.78 -7.94
C LEU A 85 7.00 -3.46 -8.65
N GLU A 86 7.09 -4.79 -8.59
CA GLU A 86 8.09 -5.54 -9.35
C GLU A 86 7.90 -5.38 -10.86
N LEU A 87 6.68 -5.56 -11.35
CA LEU A 87 6.34 -5.39 -12.77
C LEU A 87 6.56 -3.96 -13.24
N LYS A 88 6.24 -2.97 -12.40
CA LYS A 88 6.56 -1.56 -12.68
C LYS A 88 8.06 -1.38 -12.84
N HIS A 89 8.86 -1.92 -11.93
CA HIS A 89 10.32 -1.84 -12.03
C HIS A 89 10.84 -2.47 -13.31
N GLU A 90 10.27 -3.60 -13.74
CA GLU A 90 10.61 -4.21 -15.03
C GLU A 90 10.22 -3.37 -16.24
N LEU A 91 9.02 -2.79 -16.24
CA LEU A 91 8.59 -1.88 -17.31
C LEU A 91 9.51 -0.67 -17.42
N VAL A 92 9.94 -0.11 -16.29
CA VAL A 92 10.91 1.00 -16.26
C VAL A 92 12.25 0.58 -16.85
N ASN A 93 12.71 -0.63 -16.56
CA ASN A 93 13.96 -1.16 -17.13
C ASN A 93 13.84 -1.46 -18.63
N LEU A 94 12.65 -1.84 -19.11
CA LEU A 94 12.36 -2.09 -20.53
C LEU A 94 12.26 -0.79 -21.33
N ASP A 95 11.48 0.19 -20.84
CA ASP A 95 11.22 1.46 -21.51
C ASP A 95 12.34 2.48 -21.30
N LEU A 96 13.19 2.28 -20.28
CA LEU A 96 14.16 3.27 -19.78
C LEU A 96 13.49 4.60 -19.41
N SER A 97 12.25 4.52 -18.92
CA SER A 97 11.40 5.66 -18.58
C SER A 97 10.55 5.31 -17.36
N GLU A 98 10.38 6.25 -16.43
CA GLU A 98 9.46 6.10 -15.29
C GLU A 98 8.00 6.05 -15.75
N PHE A 99 7.71 6.56 -16.94
CA PHE A 99 6.37 6.62 -17.51
C PHE A 99 6.16 5.47 -18.50
N SER A 100 5.16 4.63 -18.19
CA SER A 100 4.80 3.45 -18.96
C SER A 100 3.42 3.67 -19.55
N TYR A 101 3.29 3.51 -20.87
CA TYR A 101 2.03 3.69 -21.60
C TYR A 101 1.59 2.35 -22.20
N TYR A 102 0.35 1.96 -21.95
CA TYR A 102 -0.18 0.62 -22.25
C TYR A 102 -1.63 0.70 -22.81
N ASP A 103 -1.91 1.74 -23.58
CA ASP A 103 -3.24 2.00 -24.16
C ASP A 103 -3.71 0.87 -25.10
N ASP A 104 -2.77 0.19 -25.76
CA ASP A 104 -3.03 -1.00 -26.59
C ASP A 104 -3.52 -2.19 -25.76
N VAL A 105 -2.93 -2.41 -24.59
CA VAL A 105 -3.36 -3.43 -23.62
C VAL A 105 -4.74 -3.08 -23.07
N LEU A 106 -5.00 -1.81 -22.75
CA LEU A 106 -6.33 -1.36 -22.29
C LEU A 106 -7.41 -1.66 -23.34
N SER A 107 -7.13 -1.35 -24.61
CA SER A 107 -8.03 -1.64 -25.73
C SER A 107 -8.24 -3.15 -25.91
N LYS A 108 -7.15 -3.94 -25.84
CA LYS A 108 -7.20 -5.41 -25.93
C LYS A 108 -8.06 -6.03 -24.82
N LEU A 109 -7.91 -5.56 -23.59
CA LEU A 109 -8.64 -6.07 -22.42
C LEU A 109 -10.03 -5.44 -22.25
N LYS A 110 -10.38 -4.46 -23.09
CA LYS A 110 -11.63 -3.68 -23.01
C LYS A 110 -11.84 -3.02 -21.64
N LEU A 111 -10.75 -2.52 -21.06
CA LEU A 111 -10.75 -1.85 -19.76
C LEU A 111 -10.85 -0.34 -19.95
N LEU A 112 -11.58 0.30 -19.03
CA LEU A 112 -11.63 1.75 -18.96
C LEU A 112 -10.37 2.27 -18.25
N PRO A 113 -9.80 3.43 -18.65
CA PRO A 113 -8.59 3.92 -18.00
C PRO A 113 -8.73 4.19 -16.49
N VAL A 114 -9.93 4.57 -16.04
CA VAL A 114 -10.26 4.77 -14.62
C VAL A 114 -10.20 3.46 -13.82
N GLU A 115 -10.45 2.32 -14.45
CA GLU A 115 -10.35 1.00 -13.79
C GLU A 115 -8.89 0.57 -13.57
N VAL A 116 -7.97 1.15 -14.35
CA VAL A 116 -6.52 0.85 -14.34
C VAL A 116 -5.71 1.98 -13.70
N GLU A 117 -6.39 2.91 -13.03
CA GLU A 117 -5.74 3.84 -12.12
C GLU A 117 -5.73 3.22 -10.71
N ILE A 118 -4.53 3.07 -10.13
CA ILE A 118 -4.44 2.56 -8.76
C ILE A 118 -4.81 3.69 -7.82
N ASN A 119 -5.75 3.44 -6.93
CA ASN A 119 -6.04 4.37 -5.82
C ASN A 119 -5.19 4.01 -4.60
N VAL A 120 -4.91 4.99 -3.74
CA VAL A 120 -4.27 4.70 -2.45
C VAL A 120 -5.19 3.75 -1.68
N PRO A 121 -4.73 2.53 -1.32
CA PRO A 121 -5.60 1.58 -0.66
C PRO A 121 -6.09 2.12 0.68
N THR A 122 -7.40 2.02 0.90
CA THR A 122 -8.10 2.69 2.01
C THR A 122 -7.56 2.34 3.39
N TYR A 123 -7.03 1.12 3.56
CA TYR A 123 -6.49 0.62 4.81
C TYR A 123 -5.22 1.35 5.28
N TYR A 124 -4.46 1.96 4.36
CA TYR A 124 -3.17 2.60 4.67
C TYR A 124 -3.32 3.66 5.76
N ARG A 125 -4.40 4.46 5.67
CA ARG A 125 -4.72 5.52 6.63
C ARG A 125 -5.64 5.00 7.73
N ARG A 126 -6.65 4.20 7.37
CA ARG A 126 -7.71 3.79 8.31
C ARG A 126 -7.18 2.95 9.48
N GLU A 127 -6.27 2.01 9.23
CA GLU A 127 -5.71 1.17 10.30
C GLU A 127 -4.82 1.96 11.27
N ARG A 128 -4.29 3.11 10.84
CA ARG A 128 -3.38 3.95 11.62
C ARG A 128 -4.00 5.28 12.05
N GLU A 129 -5.29 5.48 11.83
CA GLU A 129 -5.94 6.77 12.03
C GLU A 129 -5.79 7.30 13.47
N GLU A 130 -5.96 6.43 14.46
CA GLU A 130 -5.77 6.80 15.87
C GLU A 130 -4.32 7.18 16.18
N GLU A 131 -3.35 6.46 15.61
CA GLU A 131 -1.93 6.73 15.79
C GLU A 131 -1.57 8.09 15.18
N LEU A 132 -2.00 8.34 13.94
CA LEU A 132 -1.78 9.61 13.24
C LEU A 132 -2.41 10.78 14.00
N ARG A 133 -3.63 10.60 14.53
CA ARG A 133 -4.31 11.60 15.34
C ARG A 133 -3.57 11.89 16.65
N LYS A 134 -3.03 10.87 17.33
CA LYS A 134 -2.21 11.05 18.55
C LYS A 134 -0.93 11.80 18.24
N ARG A 135 -0.21 11.41 17.17
CA ARG A 135 1.03 12.10 16.73
C ARG A 135 0.77 13.56 16.38
N LYS A 136 -0.30 13.86 15.64
CA LYS A 136 -0.70 15.24 15.30
C LYS A 136 -0.94 16.08 16.55
N LYS A 137 -1.71 15.55 17.52
CA LYS A 137 -1.92 16.23 18.82
C LYS A 137 -0.63 16.53 19.55
N THR A 138 0.29 15.56 19.63
CA THR A 138 1.59 15.80 20.30
C THR A 138 2.42 16.89 19.61
N MET A 139 2.36 16.94 18.28
CA MET A 139 3.04 17.99 17.50
C MET A 139 2.40 19.36 17.74
N ASP A 140 1.07 19.44 17.72
CA ASP A 140 0.32 20.66 18.00
C ASP A 140 0.60 21.17 19.43
N ASP A 141 0.65 20.28 20.43
CA ASP A 141 0.93 20.63 21.82
C ASP A 141 2.36 21.18 22.01
N ILE A 142 3.35 20.62 21.31
CA ILE A 142 4.73 21.14 21.33
C ILE A 142 4.80 22.51 20.68
N LEU A 143 4.17 22.69 19.52
CA LEU A 143 4.13 23.99 18.84
C LEU A 143 3.43 25.06 19.67
N ARG A 144 2.35 24.70 20.39
CA ARG A 144 1.65 25.60 21.33
C ARG A 144 2.55 26.02 22.47
N LYS A 145 3.28 25.09 23.11
CA LYS A 145 4.23 25.40 24.18
C LYS A 145 5.32 26.38 23.73
N LEU A 146 5.75 26.28 22.48
CA LEU A 146 6.81 27.13 21.92
C LEU A 146 6.29 28.47 21.38
N GLY A 147 4.98 28.70 21.35
CA GLY A 147 4.37 29.93 20.82
C GLY A 147 4.41 30.06 19.29
N PHE A 148 4.74 28.99 18.57
CA PHE A 148 4.75 28.94 17.09
C PHE A 148 3.50 28.25 16.52
N TYR A 149 2.45 28.09 17.33
CA TYR A 149 1.21 27.50 16.86
C TYR A 149 0.40 28.54 16.09
N GLU A 150 0.44 28.44 14.77
CA GLU A 150 -0.55 29.08 13.91
C GLU A 150 -1.80 28.20 13.95
N GLU A 151 -2.88 28.70 14.55
CA GLU A 151 -4.19 28.09 14.38
C GLU A 151 -4.53 28.14 12.89
N GLU A 152 -4.74 26.97 12.29
CA GLU A 152 -5.29 26.89 10.94
C GLU A 152 -6.66 27.55 11.00
N VAL A 153 -6.74 28.80 10.51
CA VAL A 153 -8.02 29.44 10.24
C VAL A 153 -8.65 28.58 9.17
N ILE A 154 -9.68 27.81 9.54
CA ILE A 154 -10.51 27.10 8.58
C ILE A 154 -11.21 28.20 7.79
N GLU A 155 -10.61 28.61 6.67
CA GLU A 155 -11.34 29.35 5.66
C GLU A 155 -12.52 28.46 5.26
N GLU A 156 -13.74 28.96 5.42
CA GLU A 156 -14.93 28.23 4.95
C GLU A 156 -14.80 28.08 3.43
N GLU A 157 -14.25 26.96 2.99
CA GLU A 157 -14.09 26.66 1.57
C GLU A 157 -15.47 26.63 0.92
N MET A 158 -15.69 27.52 -0.04
CA MET A 158 -16.92 27.47 -0.84
C MET A 158 -16.98 26.11 -1.54
N THR A 159 -18.07 25.37 -1.34
CA THR A 159 -18.21 24.05 -1.98
C THR A 159 -18.20 24.21 -3.51
N GLU A 160 -17.74 23.19 -4.25
CA GLU A 160 -17.78 23.24 -5.73
C GLU A 160 -19.20 23.55 -6.24
N GLU A 161 -20.23 23.05 -5.55
CA GLU A 161 -21.62 23.36 -5.85
C GLU A 161 -21.98 24.83 -5.61
N GLU A 162 -21.50 25.43 -4.52
CA GLU A 162 -21.70 26.85 -4.23
C GLU A 162 -20.95 27.73 -5.22
N ALA A 163 -19.72 27.36 -5.59
CA ALA A 163 -18.95 28.03 -6.64
C ALA A 163 -19.68 27.99 -7.98
N ILE A 164 -20.15 26.81 -8.39
CA ILE A 164 -20.95 26.64 -9.62
C ILE A 164 -22.24 27.48 -9.53
N ARG A 165 -22.96 27.45 -8.41
CA ARG A 165 -24.17 28.27 -8.22
C ARG A 165 -23.86 29.76 -8.32
N LEU A 166 -22.77 30.22 -7.70
CA LEU A 166 -22.33 31.62 -7.73
C LEU A 166 -22.03 32.07 -9.16
N ILE A 167 -21.25 31.28 -9.91
CA ILE A 167 -20.94 31.55 -11.32
C ILE A 167 -22.24 31.60 -12.14
N GLN A 168 -23.12 30.62 -11.96
CA GLN A 168 -24.41 30.57 -12.66
C GLN A 168 -25.34 31.74 -12.30
N ILE A 169 -25.33 32.22 -11.05
CA ILE A 169 -26.09 33.40 -10.62
C ILE A 169 -25.54 34.64 -11.35
N HIS A 170 -24.23 34.82 -11.38
CA HIS A 170 -23.59 35.95 -12.05
C HIS A 170 -23.82 35.96 -13.56
N GLU A 171 -23.72 34.79 -14.23
CA GLU A 171 -23.99 34.69 -15.67
C GLU A 171 -25.48 34.90 -15.97
N ARG A 172 -26.40 34.39 -15.12
CA ARG A 172 -27.84 34.70 -15.24
C ARG A 172 -28.12 36.18 -15.07
N ALA A 173 -27.47 36.85 -14.12
CA ALA A 173 -27.60 38.27 -13.91
C ALA A 173 -27.09 39.08 -15.11
N ARG A 174 -25.94 38.68 -15.68
CA ARG A 174 -25.38 39.29 -16.91
C ARG A 174 -26.33 39.12 -18.09
N GLN A 175 -26.80 37.90 -18.36
CA GLN A 175 -27.78 37.60 -19.41
C GLN A 175 -29.09 38.39 -19.21
N GLY A 176 -29.53 38.53 -17.96
CA GLY A 176 -30.69 39.34 -17.58
C GLY A 176 -30.51 40.82 -17.92
N ARG A 177 -29.34 41.39 -17.60
CA ARG A 177 -28.98 42.79 -17.95
C ARG A 177 -28.97 43.00 -19.47
N LEU A 178 -28.32 42.11 -20.22
CA LEU A 178 -28.28 42.14 -21.69
C LEU A 178 -29.68 42.06 -22.32
N ARG A 179 -30.51 41.12 -21.87
CA ARG A 179 -31.90 41.00 -22.36
C ARG A 179 -32.75 42.20 -22.01
N SER A 180 -32.56 42.80 -20.83
CA SER A 180 -33.29 44.01 -20.42
C SER A 180 -32.96 45.19 -21.34
N GLN A 181 -31.67 45.39 -21.67
CA GLN A 181 -31.25 46.40 -22.65
C GLN A 181 -31.89 46.14 -24.02
N PHE A 182 -31.80 44.92 -24.53
CA PHE A 182 -32.37 44.55 -25.83
C PHE A 182 -33.90 44.74 -25.88
N MET A 183 -34.61 44.37 -24.82
CA MET A 183 -36.06 44.56 -24.73
C MET A 183 -36.45 46.05 -24.60
N LYS A 184 -35.63 46.86 -23.94
CA LYS A 184 -35.81 48.32 -23.86
C LYS A 184 -35.66 48.96 -25.25
N GLU A 185 -34.69 48.52 -26.04
CA GLU A 185 -34.51 48.96 -27.43
C GLU A 185 -35.70 48.58 -28.32
N ILE A 186 -36.17 47.31 -28.22
CA ILE A 186 -37.38 46.87 -28.94
C ILE A 186 -38.60 47.69 -28.52
N ARG A 187 -38.76 48.00 -27.23
CA ARG A 187 -39.89 48.81 -26.74
C ARG A 187 -39.83 50.23 -27.28
N LEU A 188 -38.65 50.86 -27.28
CA LEU A 188 -38.44 52.19 -27.87
C LEU A 188 -38.75 52.18 -29.38
N MET A 189 -38.33 51.14 -30.11
CA MET A 189 -38.67 50.97 -31.51
C MET A 189 -40.18 50.79 -31.72
N LYS A 190 -40.85 49.99 -30.87
CA LYS A 190 -42.30 49.80 -30.94
C LYS A 190 -43.09 51.03 -30.54
N GLU A 191 -42.65 51.81 -29.57
CA GLU A 191 -43.28 53.08 -29.17
C GLU A 191 -43.16 54.12 -30.30
N LYS A 192 -42.02 54.16 -31.01
CA LYS A 192 -41.86 54.96 -32.24
C LYS A 192 -42.80 54.53 -33.38
N VAL A 193 -43.16 53.25 -33.44
CA VAL A 193 -44.12 52.73 -34.43
C VAL A 193 -45.58 52.93 -33.96
N LYS A 194 -45.84 52.88 -32.65
CA LYS A 194 -47.18 53.03 -32.05
C LYS A 194 -47.71 54.47 -32.05
N THR A 195 -46.84 55.48 -32.17
CA THR A 195 -47.25 56.88 -32.28
C THR A 195 -48.09 57.19 -33.54
N GLY A 196 -48.30 56.21 -34.44
CA GLY A 196 -49.16 56.34 -35.62
C GLY A 196 -50.60 55.81 -35.50
N GLU A 197 -50.99 55.12 -34.42
CA GLU A 197 -52.34 54.55 -34.32
C GLU A 197 -52.97 54.81 -32.95
N VAL A 198 -53.75 55.89 -32.88
CA VAL A 198 -54.71 56.13 -31.80
C VAL A 198 -55.92 55.23 -32.05
N ALA A 199 -56.09 54.19 -31.24
CA ALA A 199 -57.27 53.33 -31.31
C ALA A 199 -58.37 53.87 -30.38
N GLU A 200 -59.44 54.33 -31.01
CA GLU A 200 -60.72 54.70 -30.40
C GLU A 200 -61.30 53.58 -29.52
N GLY A 201 -61.88 53.99 -28.39
CA GLY A 201 -62.59 53.10 -27.48
C GLY A 201 -63.78 52.44 -28.16
N LYS A 202 -63.82 51.10 -28.13
CA LYS A 202 -65.02 50.34 -28.48
C LYS A 202 -65.56 49.61 -27.25
N ALA A 203 -66.87 49.76 -27.08
CA ALA A 203 -67.70 49.21 -26.03
C ALA A 203 -67.58 47.68 -25.93
N PHE A 204 -67.76 47.16 -24.71
CA PHE A 204 -67.66 45.75 -24.40
C PHE A 204 -68.86 44.96 -24.94
N ASP A 205 -68.67 44.26 -26.05
CA ASP A 205 -69.56 43.22 -26.55
C ASP A 205 -69.26 41.86 -25.86
N GLY A 206 -70.26 41.00 -25.67
CA GLY A 206 -70.09 39.67 -25.07
C GLY A 206 -69.13 38.78 -25.86
N SER A 207 -69.06 38.99 -27.18
CA SER A 207 -68.08 38.36 -28.08
C SER A 207 -66.64 38.83 -27.78
N LEU A 208 -66.45 40.11 -27.43
CA LEU A 208 -65.18 40.71 -27.02
C LEU A 208 -64.73 40.20 -25.65
N ALA A 209 -65.66 39.95 -24.72
CA ALA A 209 -65.36 39.31 -23.44
C ALA A 209 -64.92 37.85 -23.63
N ALA A 210 -65.63 37.07 -24.47
CA ALA A 210 -65.25 35.70 -24.81
C ALA A 210 -63.88 35.66 -25.53
N LEU A 211 -63.63 36.57 -26.47
CA LEU A 211 -62.32 36.73 -27.12
C LEU A 211 -61.23 37.10 -26.13
N LYS A 212 -61.50 37.97 -25.15
CA LYS A 212 -60.56 38.29 -24.07
C LYS A 212 -60.25 37.06 -23.22
N ILE A 213 -61.26 36.28 -22.81
CA ILE A 213 -61.08 35.06 -22.01
C ILE A 213 -60.32 33.99 -22.79
N GLN A 214 -60.68 33.76 -24.06
CA GLN A 214 -59.97 32.80 -24.91
C GLN A 214 -58.53 33.24 -25.18
N LYS A 215 -58.30 34.54 -25.39
CA LYS A 215 -56.96 35.11 -25.57
C LYS A 215 -56.13 35.00 -24.30
N THR A 216 -56.69 35.27 -23.13
CA THR A 216 -55.99 35.12 -21.85
C THR A 216 -55.70 33.65 -21.55
N TRP A 217 -56.65 32.73 -21.78
CA TRP A 217 -56.45 31.29 -21.58
C TRP A 217 -55.45 30.69 -22.57
N ARG A 218 -55.58 30.97 -23.88
CA ARG A 218 -54.59 30.55 -24.88
C ARG A 218 -53.22 31.15 -24.56
N GLY A 219 -53.17 32.41 -24.11
CA GLY A 219 -51.93 33.05 -23.66
C GLY A 219 -51.32 32.39 -22.42
N TYR A 220 -52.13 31.99 -21.44
CA TYR A 220 -51.69 31.27 -20.24
C TYR A 220 -51.19 29.87 -20.58
N SER A 221 -51.98 29.10 -21.35
CA SER A 221 -51.63 27.75 -21.80
C SER A 221 -50.34 27.75 -22.61
N THR A 222 -50.19 28.69 -23.54
CA THR A 222 -48.96 28.83 -24.34
C THR A 222 -47.78 29.23 -23.45
N ARG A 223 -47.95 30.15 -22.49
CA ARG A 223 -46.89 30.50 -21.53
C ARG A 223 -46.48 29.33 -20.65
N GLN A 224 -47.42 28.48 -20.21
CA GLN A 224 -47.10 27.27 -19.47
C GLN A 224 -46.36 26.24 -20.33
N LYS A 225 -46.80 26.01 -21.57
CA LYS A 225 -46.07 25.15 -22.53
C LYS A 225 -44.66 25.67 -22.81
N MET A 226 -44.50 26.98 -23.00
CA MET A 226 -43.19 27.60 -23.19
C MET A 226 -42.32 27.53 -21.94
N LYS A 227 -42.90 27.69 -20.74
CA LYS A 227 -42.17 27.52 -19.47
C LYS A 227 -41.65 26.09 -19.34
N ARG A 228 -42.46 25.09 -19.71
CA ARG A 228 -42.05 23.68 -19.73
C ARG A 228 -40.97 23.39 -20.76
N ARG A 229 -41.16 23.82 -22.02
CA ARG A 229 -40.15 23.67 -23.10
C ARG A 229 -38.83 24.35 -22.74
N LYS A 230 -38.89 25.55 -22.16
CA LYS A 230 -37.70 26.28 -21.70
C LYS A 230 -37.00 25.52 -20.57
N LEU A 231 -37.74 24.88 -19.68
CA LEU A 231 -37.18 24.06 -18.61
C LEU A 231 -36.54 22.78 -19.17
N GLU A 232 -37.20 22.11 -20.12
CA GLU A 232 -36.67 20.96 -20.87
C GLU A 232 -35.40 21.32 -21.67
N GLU A 233 -35.40 22.46 -22.35
CA GLU A 233 -34.26 22.98 -23.11
C GLU A 233 -33.11 23.41 -22.18
N MET A 234 -33.41 24.05 -21.05
CA MET A 234 -32.41 24.34 -20.02
C MET A 234 -31.83 23.06 -19.42
N LEU A 235 -32.61 21.99 -19.24
CA LEU A 235 -32.10 20.69 -18.83
C LEU A 235 -31.22 20.06 -19.93
N LEU A 236 -31.65 20.14 -21.19
CA LEU A 236 -30.94 19.58 -22.34
C LEU A 236 -29.59 20.26 -22.59
N ILE A 237 -29.55 21.59 -22.51
CA ILE A 237 -28.33 22.41 -22.68
C ILE A 237 -27.49 22.40 -21.38
N GLY A 238 -27.98 21.79 -20.30
CA GLY A 238 -27.25 21.67 -19.02
C GLY A 238 -27.25 22.95 -18.16
N MET A 239 -28.11 23.93 -18.47
CA MET A 239 -28.28 25.16 -17.68
C MET A 239 -29.09 24.94 -16.38
N LEU A 240 -29.97 23.93 -16.35
CA LEU A 240 -30.59 23.39 -15.15
C LEU A 240 -30.10 21.95 -15.01
N GLN A 241 -29.75 21.52 -13.80
CA GLN A 241 -29.49 20.10 -13.55
C GLN A 241 -30.82 19.39 -13.23
N PRO A 242 -31.03 18.14 -13.71
CA PRO A 242 -32.20 17.36 -13.36
C PRO A 242 -32.30 17.17 -11.85
N SER A 243 -33.52 17.05 -11.33
CA SER A 243 -33.75 16.82 -9.90
C SER A 243 -32.98 15.58 -9.43
N PHE A 244 -32.03 15.83 -8.53
CA PHE A 244 -30.98 14.95 -8.01
C PHE A 244 -31.47 13.60 -7.45
N ILE A 245 -31.64 12.59 -8.31
CA ILE A 245 -31.77 11.19 -7.85
C ILE A 245 -30.37 10.60 -7.56
N THR A 246 -29.37 10.97 -8.36
CA THR A 246 -28.00 10.45 -8.28
C THR A 246 -27.28 10.81 -6.97
N VAL A 247 -27.51 12.01 -6.42
CA VAL A 247 -26.85 12.45 -5.16
C VAL A 247 -27.44 11.76 -3.94
N GLN A 248 -28.74 11.49 -3.88
CA GLN A 248 -29.33 10.77 -2.75
C GLN A 248 -28.87 9.31 -2.71
N ALA A 249 -28.82 8.64 -3.87
CA ALA A 249 -28.32 7.26 -3.96
C ALA A 249 -26.82 7.18 -3.61
N ARG A 250 -26.01 8.15 -4.05
CA ARG A 250 -24.59 8.24 -3.70
C ARG A 250 -24.38 8.49 -2.20
N ARG A 251 -25.10 9.43 -1.60
CA ARG A 251 -25.05 9.68 -0.14
C ARG A 251 -25.44 8.44 0.65
N ARG A 252 -26.55 7.78 0.28
CA ARG A 252 -26.95 6.51 0.91
C ARG A 252 -25.88 5.42 0.74
N ALA A 253 -25.20 5.36 -0.41
CA ALA A 253 -24.11 4.41 -0.60
C ALA A 253 -22.92 4.72 0.31
N GLU A 254 -22.55 5.99 0.47
CA GLU A 254 -21.51 6.46 1.41
C GLU A 254 -21.90 6.15 2.87
N GLU A 255 -23.13 6.44 3.28
CA GLU A 255 -23.67 6.09 4.61
C GLU A 255 -23.57 4.58 4.89
N VAL A 256 -23.92 3.74 3.90
CA VAL A 256 -23.81 2.27 4.03
C VAL A 256 -22.35 1.82 4.13
N LYS A 257 -21.43 2.48 3.43
CA LYS A 257 -19.98 2.19 3.56
C LYS A 257 -19.52 2.49 4.99
N ASP A 258 -19.91 3.63 5.55
CA ASP A 258 -19.50 4.02 6.90
C ASP A 258 -20.13 3.14 7.99
N LEU A 259 -21.39 2.72 7.82
CA LEU A 259 -22.01 1.73 8.70
C LEU A 259 -21.24 0.40 8.69
N ARG A 260 -20.86 -0.10 7.51
CA ARG A 260 -20.05 -1.33 7.38
C ARG A 260 -18.68 -1.19 8.04
N ARG A 261 -18.04 -0.03 7.95
CA ARG A 261 -16.76 0.25 8.63
C ARG A 261 -16.87 0.19 10.15
N LYS A 262 -17.99 0.65 10.72
CA LYS A 262 -18.26 0.52 12.17
C LYS A 262 -18.44 -0.94 12.57
N MET A 263 -19.28 -1.68 11.84
CA MET A 263 -19.49 -3.12 12.09
C MET A 263 -18.17 -3.91 11.98
N GLN A 264 -17.29 -3.54 11.04
CA GLN A 264 -15.97 -4.15 10.90
C GLN A 264 -15.10 -3.99 12.15
N ALA A 265 -15.14 -2.83 12.81
CA ALA A 265 -14.39 -2.60 14.04
C ALA A 265 -14.98 -3.45 15.18
N GLU A 266 -16.30 -3.50 15.29
CA GLU A 266 -17.01 -4.32 16.29
C GLU A 266 -16.68 -5.81 16.13
N TYR A 267 -16.84 -6.37 14.93
CA TYR A 267 -16.55 -7.79 14.67
C TYR A 267 -15.07 -8.13 14.78
N GLN A 268 -14.18 -7.18 14.52
CA GLN A 268 -12.75 -7.37 14.76
C GLN A 268 -12.47 -7.55 16.26
N THR A 269 -13.07 -6.70 17.11
CA THR A 269 -12.92 -6.82 18.57
C THR A 269 -13.53 -8.12 19.11
N GLU A 270 -14.70 -8.51 18.59
CA GLU A 270 -15.34 -9.78 18.93
C GLU A 270 -14.45 -10.97 18.54
N TYR A 271 -13.89 -10.96 17.33
CA TYR A 271 -12.98 -12.00 16.84
C TYR A 271 -11.73 -12.13 17.70
N GLU A 272 -11.12 -11.03 18.10
CA GLU A 272 -9.94 -11.03 18.99
C GLU A 272 -10.26 -11.61 20.37
N GLN A 273 -11.44 -11.29 20.93
CA GLN A 273 -11.91 -11.88 22.18
C GLN A 273 -12.15 -13.39 22.05
N LEU A 274 -12.77 -13.83 20.94
CA LEU A 274 -13.01 -15.24 20.63
C LEU A 274 -11.71 -16.03 20.50
N LEU A 275 -10.68 -15.48 19.86
CA LEU A 275 -9.35 -16.13 19.76
C LEU A 275 -8.73 -16.43 21.13
N VAL A 276 -8.96 -15.54 22.11
CA VAL A 276 -8.44 -15.70 23.47
C VAL A 276 -9.30 -16.64 24.30
N SER A 277 -10.63 -16.51 24.23
CA SER A 277 -11.55 -17.35 25.00
C SER A 277 -11.50 -18.81 24.56
N GLU A 278 -11.51 -19.08 23.26
CA GLU A 278 -11.44 -20.44 22.71
C GLU A 278 -10.09 -21.09 23.01
N LYS A 279 -8.97 -20.35 22.92
CA LYS A 279 -7.65 -20.86 23.33
C LYS A 279 -7.65 -21.31 24.80
N LYS A 280 -8.24 -20.50 25.69
CA LYS A 280 -8.34 -20.84 27.12
C LYS A 280 -9.22 -22.07 27.34
N LEU A 281 -10.35 -22.16 26.64
CA LEU A 281 -11.28 -23.30 26.73
C LEU A 281 -10.62 -24.61 26.28
N ILE A 282 -9.89 -24.58 25.16
CA ILE A 282 -9.14 -25.74 24.65
C ILE A 282 -8.08 -26.19 25.66
N LYS A 283 -7.30 -25.26 26.21
CA LYS A 283 -6.27 -25.60 27.22
C LYS A 283 -6.88 -26.19 28.49
N ALA A 284 -8.04 -25.69 28.94
CA ALA A 284 -8.72 -26.18 30.13
C ALA A 284 -9.36 -27.57 29.94
N ASN A 285 -10.08 -27.78 28.82
CA ASN A 285 -10.88 -28.99 28.61
C ASN A 285 -10.09 -30.12 27.94
N ARG A 286 -9.20 -29.79 26.99
CA ARG A 286 -8.47 -30.77 26.17
C ARG A 286 -6.97 -30.79 26.43
N GLY A 287 -6.41 -29.78 27.10
CA GLY A 287 -4.96 -29.68 27.30
C GLY A 287 -4.36 -30.85 28.10
N GLY A 288 -5.11 -31.43 29.04
CA GLY A 288 -4.68 -32.64 29.77
C GLY A 288 -4.52 -33.84 28.84
N TYR A 289 -5.58 -34.18 28.10
CA TYR A 289 -5.59 -35.27 27.12
C TYR A 289 -4.52 -35.09 26.05
N MET A 290 -4.42 -33.90 25.45
CA MET A 290 -3.40 -33.63 24.43
C MET A 290 -1.97 -33.81 24.96
N LYS A 291 -1.73 -33.45 26.22
CA LYS A 291 -0.42 -33.64 26.85
C LYS A 291 -0.10 -35.12 27.06
N GLU A 292 -1.08 -35.92 27.43
CA GLU A 292 -0.95 -37.37 27.59
C GLU A 292 -0.69 -38.05 26.24
N ASP A 293 -1.49 -37.73 25.22
CA ASP A 293 -1.33 -38.24 23.85
C ASP A 293 0.08 -37.94 23.31
N ILE A 294 0.55 -36.69 23.44
CA ILE A 294 1.90 -36.31 23.01
C ILE A 294 2.99 -37.03 23.83
N CYS A 295 2.81 -37.17 25.15
CA CYS A 295 3.74 -37.93 25.98
C CYS A 295 3.86 -39.38 25.51
N ASP A 296 2.73 -40.01 25.24
CA ASP A 296 2.66 -41.43 24.85
C ASP A 296 3.23 -41.65 23.45
N GLU A 297 2.96 -40.75 22.49
CA GLU A 297 3.60 -40.76 21.17
C GLU A 297 5.14 -40.74 21.28
N VAL A 298 5.68 -39.80 22.06
CA VAL A 298 7.14 -39.63 22.18
C VAL A 298 7.76 -40.77 22.99
N ARG A 299 7.10 -41.24 24.06
CA ARG A 299 7.57 -42.39 24.85
C ARG A 299 7.53 -43.69 24.05
N GLY A 300 6.49 -43.90 23.24
CA GLY A 300 6.40 -45.01 22.31
C GLY A 300 7.61 -45.03 21.38
N TRP A 301 7.90 -43.89 20.74
CA TRP A 301 9.07 -43.77 19.86
C TRP A 301 10.40 -44.04 20.57
N ILE A 302 10.60 -43.50 21.79
CA ILE A 302 11.81 -43.73 22.59
C ILE A 302 11.96 -45.22 22.94
N THR A 303 10.87 -45.88 23.32
CA THR A 303 10.83 -47.31 23.65
C THR A 303 11.22 -48.16 22.44
N ASP A 304 10.65 -47.87 21.28
CA ASP A 304 10.96 -48.56 20.03
C ASP A 304 12.44 -48.37 19.63
N TYR A 305 12.95 -47.15 19.75
CA TYR A 305 14.35 -46.85 19.50
C TYR A 305 15.29 -47.59 20.46
N TRP A 306 14.91 -47.71 21.74
CA TRP A 306 15.64 -48.49 22.73
C TRP A 306 15.65 -49.98 22.39
N HIS A 307 14.51 -50.55 22.02
CA HIS A 307 14.44 -51.96 21.61
C HIS A 307 15.32 -52.28 20.40
N GLN A 308 15.46 -51.34 19.46
CA GLN A 308 16.29 -51.53 18.27
C GLN A 308 17.79 -51.31 18.52
N THR A 309 18.16 -50.31 19.33
CA THR A 309 19.56 -49.87 19.45
C THR A 309 20.23 -50.18 20.79
N GLY A 310 19.44 -50.49 21.81
CA GLY A 310 19.90 -50.68 23.19
C GLY A 310 20.50 -49.42 23.82
N LYS A 311 20.23 -48.23 23.26
CA LYS A 311 20.70 -46.93 23.75
C LYS A 311 19.56 -45.92 23.76
N PHE A 312 19.59 -45.00 24.71
CA PHE A 312 18.62 -43.90 24.74
C PHE A 312 18.95 -42.87 23.65
N PRO A 313 17.95 -42.37 22.91
CA PRO A 313 18.13 -41.33 21.91
C PRO A 313 18.40 -39.97 22.56
N ASP A 314 19.14 -39.10 21.88
CA ASP A 314 19.28 -37.70 22.29
C ASP A 314 18.09 -36.89 21.74
N MET A 315 17.40 -36.16 22.62
CA MET A 315 16.30 -35.28 22.22
C MET A 315 16.81 -34.11 21.37
N PRO A 316 16.21 -33.84 20.20
CA PRO A 316 16.54 -32.67 19.40
C PRO A 316 16.32 -31.36 20.17
N SER A 317 17.16 -30.37 19.86
CA SER A 317 17.04 -29.03 20.41
C SER A 317 15.76 -28.34 19.94
N GLU A 318 15.25 -27.40 20.74
CA GLU A 318 14.06 -26.62 20.41
C GLU A 318 14.21 -25.85 19.09
N GLU A 319 15.42 -25.35 18.80
CA GLU A 319 15.76 -24.65 17.54
C GLU A 319 15.72 -25.56 16.31
N SER A 320 15.82 -26.88 16.49
CA SER A 320 15.78 -27.86 15.39
C SER A 320 14.37 -28.43 15.15
N GLY A 321 13.38 -28.07 15.96
CA GLY A 321 12.01 -28.58 15.85
C GLY A 321 11.61 -29.64 16.89
N GLY A 322 12.45 -29.91 17.90
CA GLY A 322 12.07 -30.76 19.05
C GLY A 322 11.66 -32.19 18.67
N SER A 323 10.66 -32.75 19.36
CA SER A 323 10.14 -34.10 19.11
C SER A 323 9.44 -34.29 17.75
N ASN A 324 8.99 -33.21 17.08
CA ASN A 324 8.38 -33.32 15.75
C ASN A 324 9.34 -33.93 14.72
N LEU A 325 10.65 -33.80 14.92
CA LEU A 325 11.66 -34.42 14.05
C LEU A 325 11.62 -35.94 14.07
N PHE A 326 11.22 -36.58 15.17
CA PHE A 326 11.14 -38.03 15.27
C PHE A 326 10.14 -38.61 14.27
N PHE A 327 9.04 -37.90 14.07
CA PHE A 327 7.93 -38.31 13.21
C PHE A 327 8.08 -37.83 11.76
N THR A 328 8.81 -36.71 11.56
CA THR A 328 9.07 -36.20 10.20
C THR A 328 10.09 -37.07 9.45
N ARG A 329 11.03 -37.72 10.16
CA ARG A 329 12.09 -38.54 9.54
C ARG A 329 11.60 -39.91 9.05
N GLN A 330 10.59 -40.50 9.70
CA GLN A 330 9.95 -41.74 9.24
C GLN A 330 9.24 -41.58 7.89
N ILE A 331 8.77 -40.37 7.56
CA ILE A 331 8.17 -40.06 6.24
C ILE A 331 9.28 -39.90 5.17
N ALA A 332 10.44 -39.36 5.52
CA ALA A 332 11.57 -39.29 4.59
C ALA A 332 12.16 -40.69 4.30
N GLU A 333 12.22 -41.59 5.28
CA GLU A 333 12.77 -42.94 5.11
C GLU A 333 11.86 -43.87 4.28
N SER A 334 10.55 -43.61 4.21
CA SER A 334 9.64 -44.32 3.31
C SER A 334 9.74 -43.84 1.84
N GLU A 335 10.15 -42.60 1.58
CA GLU A 335 10.41 -42.10 0.23
C GLU A 335 11.86 -42.31 -0.26
N ILE A 336 12.81 -42.55 0.65
CA ILE A 336 14.24 -42.78 0.31
C ILE A 336 14.55 -44.21 -0.15
N SER A 337 13.57 -45.11 -0.16
CA SER A 337 13.70 -46.47 -0.71
C SER A 337 13.66 -46.53 -2.26
N LYS A 338 13.69 -45.38 -2.95
CA LYS A 338 13.97 -45.28 -4.39
C LYS A 338 14.85 -44.07 -4.71
N THR A 339 16.12 -44.12 -4.30
CA THR A 339 17.30 -43.75 -5.11
C THR A 339 18.52 -43.69 -4.20
N THR A 340 19.32 -44.76 -4.19
CA THR A 340 20.71 -44.69 -3.77
C THR A 340 21.58 -44.86 -5.00
N THR A 341 22.36 -43.82 -5.33
CA THR A 341 23.78 -43.88 -5.75
C THR A 341 24.22 -42.48 -6.21
N GLY A 342 25.36 -41.98 -5.70
CA GLY A 342 26.10 -40.92 -6.41
C GLY A 342 26.61 -39.70 -5.63
N THR A 343 27.43 -39.93 -4.60
CA THR A 343 28.73 -39.24 -4.40
C THR A 343 28.75 -37.70 -4.27
N SER A 344 28.73 -37.24 -3.02
CA SER A 344 29.22 -35.93 -2.59
C SER A 344 30.72 -35.99 -2.25
N SER A 345 31.61 -35.80 -3.21
CA SER A 345 33.01 -35.44 -2.93
C SER A 345 33.70 -34.81 -4.14
N SER A 346 33.46 -33.53 -4.41
CA SER A 346 34.30 -32.68 -5.29
C SER A 346 33.85 -31.21 -5.33
N ARG A 347 33.70 -30.54 -4.17
CA ARG A 347 33.47 -29.08 -4.14
C ARG A 347 34.55 -28.24 -3.46
N TYR A 348 35.71 -28.83 -3.16
CA TYR A 348 36.82 -28.09 -2.52
C TYR A 348 38.04 -27.83 -3.41
N ILE A 349 38.00 -28.16 -4.71
CA ILE A 349 39.11 -27.89 -5.64
C ILE A 349 38.74 -26.94 -6.81
N ILE A 350 37.46 -26.59 -6.99
CA ILE A 350 37.02 -25.72 -8.11
C ILE A 350 37.08 -24.20 -7.76
N PHE A 351 37.40 -23.84 -6.51
CA PHE A 351 37.50 -22.44 -6.10
C PHE A 351 38.88 -21.78 -6.30
N LYS A 352 39.88 -22.52 -6.80
CA LYS A 352 41.22 -21.98 -7.10
C LYS A 352 41.51 -21.78 -8.60
N THR A 353 40.66 -22.31 -9.48
CA THR A 353 40.83 -22.19 -10.95
C THR A 353 39.91 -21.14 -11.59
N ILE A 354 38.92 -20.62 -10.85
CA ILE A 354 37.99 -19.58 -11.35
C ILE A 354 38.54 -18.15 -11.15
N LYS A 355 39.58 -17.97 -10.32
CA LYS A 355 40.16 -16.64 -10.06
C LYS A 355 41.17 -16.19 -11.13
N ASN A 356 41.75 -17.11 -11.91
CA ASN A 356 42.71 -16.78 -12.97
C ASN A 356 42.10 -16.62 -14.37
N ASN A 357 40.80 -16.89 -14.56
CA ASN A 357 40.12 -16.70 -15.85
C ASN A 357 39.19 -15.47 -15.91
N LYS A 358 39.04 -14.73 -14.80
CA LYS A 358 38.22 -13.49 -14.78
C LYS A 358 38.96 -12.21 -15.21
N GLU A 359 40.26 -12.28 -15.48
CA GLU A 359 41.04 -11.15 -16.04
C GLU A 359 41.34 -11.28 -17.55
N LYS A 360 40.92 -12.36 -18.21
CA LYS A 360 41.09 -12.54 -19.68
C LYS A 360 39.81 -12.59 -20.51
N ILE A 361 38.62 -12.61 -19.90
CA ILE A 361 37.32 -12.51 -20.59
C ILE A 361 36.67 -11.14 -20.32
N MET A 362 37.48 -10.09 -20.27
CA MET A 362 37.00 -8.71 -20.26
C MET A 362 37.79 -7.90 -21.28
N LYS A 363 37.81 -8.41 -22.53
CA LYS A 363 38.26 -7.64 -23.71
C LYS A 363 37.70 -8.11 -25.06
N GLN A 364 36.82 -9.12 -25.12
CA GLN A 364 36.14 -9.53 -26.36
C GLN A 364 34.70 -10.03 -26.11
N THR A 365 33.79 -9.11 -25.82
CA THR A 365 32.33 -9.27 -26.04
C THR A 365 31.70 -7.88 -25.96
N ARG A 366 32.01 -7.03 -26.95
CA ARG A 366 31.09 -5.96 -27.34
C ARG A 366 30.13 -6.59 -28.34
N ASN A 367 28.83 -6.57 -28.03
CA ASN A 367 27.69 -6.99 -28.85
C ASN A 367 27.18 -8.44 -28.68
N TYR A 368 26.77 -8.82 -27.47
CA TYR A 368 25.72 -9.83 -27.32
C TYR A 368 24.68 -9.32 -26.33
N ASP A 369 23.51 -8.90 -26.82
CA ASP A 369 22.34 -8.58 -26.00
C ASP A 369 21.58 -9.89 -25.76
N PRO A 370 21.56 -10.44 -24.53
CA PRO A 370 20.91 -11.71 -24.22
C PRO A 370 19.39 -11.71 -24.48
N GLY A 371 18.77 -10.53 -24.64
CA GLY A 371 17.32 -10.36 -24.67
C GLY A 371 16.72 -10.23 -23.27
N PHE A 372 15.44 -9.85 -23.21
CA PHE A 372 14.70 -9.68 -21.96
C PHE A 372 14.33 -11.02 -21.33
N LYS A 373 14.50 -11.13 -20.02
CA LYS A 373 13.96 -12.22 -19.21
C LYS A 373 13.42 -11.65 -17.89
N MET A 374 12.19 -12.05 -17.57
CA MET A 374 11.48 -11.74 -16.32
C MET A 374 12.37 -12.12 -15.12
N GLN A 375 12.55 -11.20 -14.16
CA GLN A 375 13.29 -11.49 -12.93
C GLN A 375 12.43 -12.37 -12.01
N PRO A 376 13.02 -13.24 -11.17
CA PRO A 376 12.23 -14.03 -10.23
C PRO A 376 11.46 -13.11 -9.27
N SER A 377 10.17 -13.39 -9.07
CA SER A 377 9.31 -12.64 -8.15
C SER A 377 9.49 -13.14 -6.71
N ASN A 378 9.48 -12.20 -5.76
CA ASN A 378 9.46 -12.51 -4.33
C ASN A 378 8.02 -12.72 -3.81
N PHE A 379 7.00 -12.25 -4.54
CA PHE A 379 5.61 -12.28 -4.10
C PHE A 379 4.78 -13.39 -4.74
N LEU A 380 5.24 -13.98 -5.85
CA LEU A 380 4.49 -15.00 -6.59
C LEU A 380 4.21 -16.25 -5.74
N SER A 381 5.17 -16.73 -4.96
CA SER A 381 4.99 -17.90 -4.09
C SER A 381 3.95 -17.64 -3.01
N ASP A 382 4.01 -16.46 -2.39
CA ASP A 382 3.10 -16.06 -1.33
C ASP A 382 1.69 -15.88 -1.88
N LEU A 383 1.58 -15.29 -3.07
CA LEU A 383 0.32 -15.14 -3.79
C LEU A 383 -0.30 -16.51 -4.13
N GLN A 384 0.49 -17.46 -4.63
CA GLN A 384 0.02 -18.82 -4.91
C GLN A 384 -0.42 -19.57 -3.64
N ALA A 385 0.32 -19.42 -2.54
CA ALA A 385 -0.04 -20.04 -1.26
C ALA A 385 -1.36 -19.48 -0.70
N VAL A 386 -1.58 -18.16 -0.79
CA VAL A 386 -2.82 -17.53 -0.31
C VAL A 386 -4.00 -17.83 -1.25
N ASN A 387 -3.76 -18.00 -2.55
CA ASN A 387 -4.79 -18.50 -3.47
C ASN A 387 -5.21 -19.92 -3.14
N ALA A 388 -4.27 -20.81 -2.79
CA ALA A 388 -4.59 -22.14 -2.32
C ALA A 388 -5.43 -22.10 -1.03
N GLU A 389 -5.08 -21.21 -0.07
CA GLU A 389 -5.90 -20.97 1.14
C GLU A 389 -7.33 -20.55 0.78
N TYR A 390 -7.52 -19.75 -0.27
CA TYR A 390 -8.85 -19.39 -0.76
C TYR A 390 -9.60 -20.56 -1.39
N ASP A 391 -8.94 -21.33 -2.27
CA ASP A 391 -9.54 -22.46 -2.96
C ASP A 391 -9.99 -23.55 -1.98
N ASP A 392 -9.15 -23.86 -1.00
CA ASP A 392 -9.39 -24.92 -0.01
C ASP A 392 -10.49 -24.54 0.99
N VAL A 393 -10.48 -23.29 1.47
CA VAL A 393 -11.32 -22.88 2.61
C VAL A 393 -12.56 -22.10 2.18
N TRP A 394 -12.46 -21.23 1.17
CA TRP A 394 -13.47 -20.19 0.93
C TRP A 394 -14.25 -20.33 -0.37
N ARG A 395 -13.68 -20.97 -1.41
CA ARG A 395 -14.30 -21.05 -2.75
C ARG A 395 -15.69 -21.70 -2.74
N LEU A 396 -15.83 -22.82 -2.02
CA LEU A 396 -17.04 -23.64 -1.97
C LEU A 396 -17.76 -23.57 -0.62
N LYS A 397 -17.33 -22.68 0.28
CA LYS A 397 -17.92 -22.58 1.61
C LYS A 397 -19.34 -22.03 1.53
N ASP A 398 -20.29 -22.78 2.09
CA ASP A 398 -21.67 -22.30 2.23
C ASP A 398 -21.77 -21.36 3.45
N GLU A 399 -22.28 -20.15 3.22
CA GLU A 399 -22.50 -19.13 4.23
C GLU A 399 -23.99 -18.82 4.44
N SER A 400 -24.88 -19.69 3.95
CA SER A 400 -26.33 -19.54 4.10
C SER A 400 -26.76 -19.35 5.57
N GLN A 401 -26.04 -19.98 6.50
CA GLN A 401 -26.28 -19.90 7.95
C GLN A 401 -25.59 -18.70 8.65
N ASN A 402 -24.76 -17.91 7.94
CA ASN A 402 -24.07 -16.74 8.49
C ASN A 402 -24.39 -15.43 7.73
N PRO A 403 -25.65 -14.94 7.75
CA PRO A 403 -26.02 -13.70 7.04
C PRO A 403 -25.28 -12.46 7.56
N TRP A 404 -24.95 -12.47 8.86
CA TRP A 404 -24.31 -11.36 9.57
C TRP A 404 -22.79 -11.36 9.43
N GLN A 405 -22.18 -12.40 8.83
CA GLN A 405 -20.73 -12.49 8.62
C GLN A 405 -19.89 -12.44 9.91
N HIS A 406 -20.38 -13.02 11.01
CA HIS A 406 -19.57 -13.21 12.22
C HIS A 406 -18.42 -14.19 11.97
N ALA A 407 -17.43 -14.18 12.85
CA ALA A 407 -16.30 -15.10 12.77
C ALA A 407 -16.72 -16.57 12.89
N ASP A 408 -16.06 -17.44 12.12
CA ASP A 408 -16.26 -18.87 12.22
C ASP A 408 -15.46 -19.44 13.40
N VAL A 409 -16.20 -19.88 14.42
CA VAL A 409 -15.66 -20.42 15.67
C VAL A 409 -14.98 -21.77 15.45
N GLU A 410 -15.42 -22.59 14.50
CA GLU A 410 -14.82 -23.91 14.25
C GLU A 410 -13.43 -23.76 13.64
N MET A 411 -13.28 -22.83 12.70
CA MET A 411 -11.96 -22.49 12.16
C MET A 411 -11.02 -21.91 13.23
N ILE A 412 -11.55 -21.07 14.13
CA ILE A 412 -10.79 -20.56 15.28
C ILE A 412 -10.34 -21.72 16.16
N ARG A 413 -11.24 -22.65 16.51
CA ARG A 413 -10.92 -23.81 17.34
C ARG A 413 -9.85 -24.68 16.69
N ALA A 414 -9.97 -24.99 15.40
CA ALA A 414 -8.96 -25.77 14.67
C ALA A 414 -7.58 -25.08 14.71
N GLN A 415 -7.52 -23.78 14.42
CA GLN A 415 -6.27 -23.02 14.46
C GLN A 415 -5.69 -22.93 15.89
N LYS A 416 -6.53 -22.75 16.91
CA LYS A 416 -6.07 -22.67 18.30
C LYS A 416 -5.70 -24.03 18.86
N MET A 417 -6.33 -25.12 18.42
CA MET A 417 -5.95 -26.48 18.78
C MET A 417 -4.52 -26.78 18.36
N THR A 418 -4.16 -26.51 17.10
CA THR A 418 -2.78 -26.73 16.61
C THR A 418 -1.76 -25.83 17.35
N GLN A 419 -2.11 -24.58 17.67
CA GLN A 419 -1.25 -23.70 18.47
C GLN A 419 -1.04 -24.24 19.90
N VAL A 420 -2.11 -24.67 20.57
CA VAL A 420 -2.03 -25.23 21.93
C VAL A 420 -1.26 -26.55 21.92
N GLU A 421 -1.45 -27.40 20.92
CA GLU A 421 -0.70 -28.64 20.74
C GLU A 421 0.80 -28.38 20.64
N LEU A 422 1.22 -27.41 19.81
CA LEU A 422 2.63 -27.03 19.68
C LEU A 422 3.21 -26.46 20.97
N GLU A 423 2.44 -25.67 21.72
CA GLU A 423 2.84 -25.15 23.04
C GLU A 423 3.02 -26.29 24.05
N LEU A 424 2.04 -27.19 24.15
CA LEU A 424 2.10 -28.35 25.03
C LEU A 424 3.22 -29.31 24.64
N ARG A 425 3.48 -29.50 23.34
CA ARG A 425 4.58 -30.34 22.86
C ARG A 425 5.94 -29.82 23.32
N ARG A 426 6.14 -28.51 23.37
CA ARG A 426 7.36 -27.91 23.95
C ARG A 426 7.48 -28.19 25.44
N GLU A 427 6.37 -28.10 26.18
CA GLU A 427 6.35 -28.44 27.61
C GLU A 427 6.69 -29.94 27.83
N VAL A 428 6.12 -30.83 27.00
CA VAL A 428 6.39 -32.28 27.04
C VAL A 428 7.84 -32.57 26.68
N ASP A 429 8.39 -31.97 25.62
CA ASP A 429 9.79 -32.14 25.22
C ASP A 429 10.77 -31.79 26.34
N GLN A 430 10.49 -30.72 27.10
CA GLN A 430 11.30 -30.33 28.25
C GLN A 430 11.21 -31.34 29.39
N LEU A 431 10.01 -31.86 29.68
CA LEU A 431 9.82 -32.90 30.70
C LEU A 431 10.56 -34.19 30.31
N LEU A 432 10.40 -34.65 29.07
CA LEU A 432 11.02 -35.89 28.58
C LEU A 432 12.55 -35.78 28.48
N ARG A 433 13.11 -34.60 28.18
CA ARG A 433 14.56 -34.36 28.31
C ARG A 433 15.05 -34.63 29.74
N GLY A 434 14.32 -34.13 30.74
CA GLY A 434 14.62 -34.39 32.14
C GLY A 434 14.53 -35.87 32.50
N GLU A 435 13.48 -36.56 32.05
CA GLU A 435 13.32 -38.01 32.26
C GLU A 435 14.47 -38.81 31.62
N LEU A 436 14.86 -38.48 30.39
CA LEU A 436 15.97 -39.13 29.69
C LEU A 436 17.32 -38.91 30.38
N GLU A 437 17.59 -37.71 30.90
CA GLU A 437 18.82 -37.46 31.67
C GLU A 437 18.88 -38.35 32.92
N ILE A 438 17.76 -38.54 33.61
CA ILE A 438 17.67 -39.42 34.78
C ILE A 438 17.90 -40.89 34.37
N LEU A 439 17.26 -41.35 33.29
CA LEU A 439 17.41 -42.70 32.77
C LEU A 439 18.83 -42.99 32.28
N GLN A 440 19.46 -42.05 31.58
CA GLN A 440 20.86 -42.15 31.16
C GLN A 440 21.81 -42.17 32.38
N ALA A 441 21.54 -41.37 33.42
CA ALA A 441 22.31 -41.39 34.66
C ALA A 441 22.12 -42.70 35.45
N ALA A 442 20.93 -43.30 35.43
CA ALA A 442 20.67 -44.64 36.00
C ALA A 442 21.44 -45.73 35.24
N LEU A 443 21.34 -45.74 33.90
CA LEU A 443 22.10 -46.65 33.04
C LEU A 443 23.61 -46.55 33.28
N ALA A 444 24.13 -45.32 33.40
CA ALA A 444 25.55 -45.09 33.68
C ALA A 444 25.96 -45.62 35.06
N ARG A 445 25.10 -45.53 36.07
CA ARG A 445 25.32 -46.12 37.40
C ARG A 445 25.32 -47.65 37.35
N ASP A 446 24.40 -48.26 36.62
CA ASP A 446 24.30 -49.72 36.49
C ASP A 446 25.49 -50.31 35.71
N LEU A 447 25.91 -49.63 34.64
CA LEU A 447 27.14 -49.96 33.89
C LEU A 447 28.41 -49.77 34.74
N ALA A 448 28.42 -48.81 35.67
CA ALA A 448 29.52 -48.63 36.61
C ALA A 448 29.56 -49.71 37.71
N SER A 449 28.40 -50.28 38.10
CA SER A 449 28.29 -51.39 39.06
C SER A 449 28.71 -52.74 38.45
N LYS A 450 28.38 -53.00 37.18
CA LYS A 450 28.84 -54.18 36.42
C LYS A 450 30.15 -53.88 35.68
N GLY A 451 31.22 -53.71 36.46
CA GLY A 451 32.64 -53.71 36.03
C GLY A 451 32.96 -53.48 34.55
N LYS A 452 32.93 -52.23 34.08
CA LYS A 452 33.81 -51.71 33.02
C LYS A 452 33.81 -50.17 33.08
N LYS A 453 34.98 -49.59 33.40
CA LYS A 453 35.18 -48.13 33.47
C LYS A 453 34.80 -47.45 32.14
N ALA A 454 33.75 -46.63 32.15
CA ALA A 454 33.46 -45.68 31.09
C ALA A 454 33.98 -44.28 31.46
N ARG A 455 34.67 -43.64 30.52
CA ARG A 455 35.24 -42.29 30.62
C ARG A 455 34.14 -41.23 30.80
N LYS A 456 34.38 -40.26 31.70
CA LYS A 456 33.58 -39.03 31.86
C LYS A 456 33.44 -38.28 30.53
N PRO A 457 32.26 -37.77 30.15
CA PRO A 457 32.15 -36.76 29.11
C PRO A 457 32.65 -35.42 29.66
N SER A 458 33.61 -34.83 28.96
CA SER A 458 34.07 -33.47 29.19
C SER A 458 32.94 -32.48 28.92
N LYS A 459 32.57 -31.66 29.92
CA LYS A 459 31.79 -30.44 29.73
C LYS A 459 32.46 -29.58 28.65
N LYS A 460 31.87 -29.53 27.44
CA LYS A 460 32.17 -28.45 26.48
C LYS A 460 31.59 -27.16 27.05
N LYS A 461 32.44 -26.34 27.67
CA LYS A 461 32.20 -24.91 27.80
C LYS A 461 32.00 -24.37 26.38
N GLY A 462 30.78 -23.98 26.04
CA GLY A 462 30.52 -23.18 24.85
C GLY A 462 31.38 -21.92 24.92
N ARG A 463 32.37 -21.83 24.04
CA ARG A 463 33.04 -20.58 23.70
C ARG A 463 31.96 -19.67 23.14
N SER A 464 31.54 -18.66 23.91
CA SER A 464 30.77 -17.56 23.36
C SER A 464 31.62 -16.90 22.28
N GLY A 465 31.24 -17.15 21.03
CA GLY A 465 31.79 -16.45 19.87
C GLY A 465 31.59 -14.97 20.10
N LYS A 466 32.69 -14.25 20.30
CA LYS A 466 32.73 -12.79 20.34
C LYS A 466 32.25 -12.30 18.97
N LYS A 467 30.94 -12.06 18.83
CA LYS A 467 30.37 -11.41 17.65
C LYS A 467 31.16 -10.12 17.45
N THR A 468 31.91 -10.07 16.36
CA THR A 468 32.48 -8.85 15.81
C THR A 468 31.34 -7.86 15.68
N LYS A 469 31.22 -6.94 16.66
CA LYS A 469 30.32 -5.80 16.56
C LYS A 469 30.74 -5.06 15.29
N LYS A 470 29.95 -5.20 14.22
CA LYS A 470 29.95 -4.24 13.12
C LYS A 470 29.98 -2.86 13.77
N LYS A 471 30.95 -2.05 13.38
CA LYS A 471 31.21 -0.71 13.90
C LYS A 471 29.97 0.14 13.58
N LYS A 472 28.92 0.06 14.43
CA LYS A 472 27.76 0.94 14.36
C LYS A 472 28.31 2.36 14.50
N GLU A 473 27.87 3.26 13.65
CA GLU A 473 28.25 4.68 13.74
C GLU A 473 28.08 5.14 15.19
N LYS A 474 29.11 5.83 15.70
CA LYS A 474 29.11 6.30 17.09
C LYS A 474 27.99 7.32 17.21
N ASP A 475 26.93 6.96 17.93
CA ASP A 475 25.84 7.87 18.24
C ASP A 475 26.41 9.09 18.96
N LEU A 476 26.17 10.28 18.40
CA LEU A 476 26.62 11.56 18.98
C LEU A 476 25.67 12.09 20.07
N THR A 477 24.49 11.46 20.26
CA THR A 477 23.48 11.85 21.26
C THR A 477 22.93 10.66 22.07
N PRO A 478 23.77 9.77 22.62
CA PRO A 478 23.28 8.58 23.34
C PRO A 478 22.54 8.92 24.64
N ASP A 479 22.90 10.04 25.28
CA ASP A 479 22.38 10.44 26.60
C ASP A 479 21.10 11.30 26.52
N ARG A 480 20.57 11.57 25.32
CA ARG A 480 19.40 12.43 25.10
C ARG A 480 18.15 11.61 24.77
N THR A 481 17.00 12.02 25.33
CA THR A 481 15.70 11.41 25.06
C THR A 481 15.16 11.81 23.69
N LEU A 482 14.27 10.98 23.12
CA LEU A 482 13.65 11.23 21.83
C LEU A 482 12.83 12.52 21.78
N GLU A 483 12.10 12.79 22.86
CA GLU A 483 11.28 13.99 23.01
C GLU A 483 12.14 15.25 22.94
N SER A 484 13.29 15.27 23.63
CA SER A 484 14.22 16.40 23.57
C SER A 484 14.80 16.61 22.17
N LEU A 485 15.16 15.54 21.45
CA LEU A 485 15.65 15.64 20.08
C LEU A 485 14.55 16.12 19.12
N PHE A 486 13.32 15.69 19.33
CA PHE A 486 12.16 16.10 18.54
C PHE A 486 11.82 17.57 18.76
N GLU A 487 11.78 18.02 20.01
CA GLU A 487 11.58 19.43 20.37
C GLU A 487 12.70 20.32 19.79
N GLU A 488 13.96 19.88 19.84
CA GLU A 488 15.09 20.62 19.25
C GLU A 488 14.92 20.79 17.73
N LEU A 489 14.48 19.74 17.02
CA LEU A 489 14.29 19.80 15.57
C LEU A 489 13.05 20.61 15.16
N ILE A 490 11.99 20.60 15.97
CA ILE A 490 10.82 21.48 15.76
C ILE A 490 11.20 22.94 16.01
N THR A 491 11.91 23.23 17.11
CA THR A 491 12.35 24.58 17.44
C THR A 491 13.23 25.17 16.35
N ASN A 492 14.11 24.35 15.78
CA ASN A 492 14.95 24.73 14.66
C ASN A 492 14.20 24.68 13.32
N GLY A 493 12.89 24.43 13.27
CA GLY A 493 12.10 24.37 12.04
C GLY A 493 12.58 23.33 11.02
N ILE A 494 13.32 22.31 11.47
CA ILE A 494 13.74 21.18 10.63
C ILE A 494 12.57 20.20 10.49
N ILE A 495 11.81 19.97 11.56
CA ILE A 495 10.53 19.27 11.48
C ILE A 495 9.45 20.31 11.27
N ARG A 496 8.68 20.19 10.19
CA ARG A 496 7.69 21.18 9.78
C ARG A 496 6.29 20.57 9.72
N LYS A 497 5.28 21.33 10.19
CA LYS A 497 3.87 21.01 9.96
C LYS A 497 3.52 21.27 8.50
N TYR A 498 2.64 20.44 7.93
CA TYR A 498 2.15 20.57 6.56
C TYR A 498 0.61 20.53 6.55
N PRO A 499 -0.03 21.18 5.56
CA PRO A 499 -1.47 21.08 5.37
C PRO A 499 -1.85 19.64 4.98
N GLU A 500 -2.96 19.13 5.52
CA GLU A 500 -3.49 17.83 5.11
C GLU A 500 -4.07 17.95 3.71
N THR A 501 -3.48 17.23 2.77
CA THR A 501 -3.90 17.22 1.36
C THR A 501 -3.94 15.77 0.91
N GLN A 502 -5.04 15.31 0.33
CA GLN A 502 -5.10 13.95 -0.21
C GLN A 502 -4.48 13.90 -1.61
N LEU A 503 -3.92 12.75 -2.00
CA LEU A 503 -3.39 12.61 -3.36
C LEU A 503 -4.50 12.73 -4.42
N SER A 504 -5.72 12.35 -4.06
CA SER A 504 -6.92 12.48 -4.90
C SER A 504 -7.27 13.94 -5.24
N GLU A 505 -6.87 14.90 -4.41
CA GLU A 505 -7.08 16.34 -4.64
C GLU A 505 -6.14 16.90 -5.72
N PHE A 506 -5.04 16.20 -6.02
CA PHE A 506 -4.16 16.55 -7.14
C PHE A 506 -4.84 16.20 -8.47
N LYS A 507 -5.58 17.18 -9.03
CA LYS A 507 -6.38 17.02 -10.24
C LYS A 507 -5.51 16.97 -11.50
N GLY A 508 -5.62 15.88 -12.25
CA GLY A 508 -4.93 15.67 -13.53
C GLY A 508 -5.40 14.39 -14.21
N GLU A 509 -5.46 14.41 -15.54
CA GLU A 509 -5.77 13.22 -16.36
C GLU A 509 -4.48 12.57 -16.86
N ARG A 510 -4.58 11.29 -17.23
CA ARG A 510 -3.50 10.53 -17.87
C ARG A 510 -3.42 10.82 -19.37
N SER A 511 -2.27 10.55 -19.96
CA SER A 511 -2.10 10.71 -21.40
C SER A 511 -2.62 9.49 -22.17
N TYR A 512 -3.65 9.67 -22.98
CA TYR A 512 -4.24 8.62 -23.82
C TYR A 512 -3.67 8.56 -25.25
N ALA A 513 -2.84 9.54 -25.62
CA ALA A 513 -2.20 9.60 -26.94
C ALA A 513 -0.73 9.18 -26.88
N ALA A 514 -0.17 9.02 -25.67
CA ALA A 514 1.26 8.85 -25.50
C ALA A 514 1.78 7.53 -26.06
N HIS A 515 1.00 6.45 -25.94
CA HIS A 515 1.34 5.16 -26.55
C HIS A 515 1.49 5.27 -28.07
N ASP A 516 0.53 5.89 -28.75
CA ASP A 516 0.55 6.04 -30.22
C ASP A 516 1.68 6.96 -30.69
N LEU A 517 2.00 8.00 -29.91
CA LEU A 517 3.14 8.87 -30.16
C LEU A 517 4.48 8.11 -30.03
N ARG A 518 4.63 7.25 -29.00
CA ARG A 518 5.80 6.38 -28.85
C ARG A 518 5.93 5.39 -29.99
N LYS A 519 4.81 4.85 -30.48
CA LYS A 519 4.79 3.97 -31.67
C LYS A 519 5.30 4.69 -32.93
N GLN A 520 5.05 5.99 -33.04
CA GLN A 520 5.58 6.85 -34.11
C GLN A 520 7.04 7.29 -33.87
N GLY A 521 7.69 6.83 -32.80
CA GLY A 521 9.07 7.20 -32.46
C GLY A 521 9.22 8.56 -31.79
N LYS A 522 8.12 9.17 -31.32
CA LYS A 522 8.14 10.41 -30.53
C LYS A 522 8.07 10.06 -29.05
N ASP A 523 8.82 10.76 -28.20
CA ASP A 523 8.68 10.61 -26.75
C ASP A 523 7.84 11.77 -26.18
N PRO A 524 6.57 11.53 -25.83
CA PRO A 524 5.68 12.57 -25.31
C PRO A 524 6.03 12.94 -23.88
N LEU A 525 5.81 14.21 -23.53
CA LEU A 525 5.91 14.66 -22.15
C LEU A 525 4.81 14.03 -21.29
N PRO A 526 5.11 13.65 -20.03
CA PRO A 526 4.13 13.05 -19.13
C PRO A 526 3.03 14.04 -18.76
N SER A 527 1.81 13.54 -18.58
CA SER A 527 0.69 14.31 -18.06
C SER A 527 0.68 14.35 -16.52
N LEU A 528 -0.14 15.21 -15.93
CA LEU A 528 -0.27 15.31 -14.48
C LEU A 528 -0.78 14.01 -13.83
N GLY A 529 -1.68 13.28 -14.50
CA GLY A 529 -2.16 11.97 -14.03
C GLY A 529 -1.05 10.90 -14.03
N ASP A 530 -0.15 10.95 -15.03
CA ASP A 530 0.99 10.02 -15.07
C ASP A 530 1.97 10.28 -13.91
N ILE A 531 2.18 11.56 -13.55
CA ILE A 531 3.00 11.94 -12.39
C ILE A 531 2.36 11.45 -11.08
N ARG A 532 1.04 11.61 -10.94
CA ARG A 532 0.28 11.12 -9.78
C ARG A 532 0.48 9.61 -9.58
N GLN A 533 0.36 8.83 -10.66
CA GLN A 533 0.54 7.38 -10.63
C GLN A 533 1.97 6.99 -10.23
N VAL A 534 3.00 7.64 -10.79
CA VAL A 534 4.40 7.36 -10.44
C VAL A 534 4.68 7.68 -8.97
N ILE A 535 4.13 8.77 -8.45
CA ILE A 535 4.27 9.13 -7.03
C ILE A 535 3.61 8.09 -6.13
N LEU A 536 2.41 7.64 -6.49
CA LEU A 536 1.71 6.59 -5.76
C LEU A 536 2.54 5.30 -5.71
N GLU A 537 3.10 4.88 -6.84
CA GLU A 537 3.89 3.65 -6.94
C GLU A 537 5.25 3.73 -6.26
N TYR A 538 5.93 4.87 -6.31
CA TYR A 538 7.28 4.99 -5.76
C TYR A 538 7.30 5.42 -4.30
N CYS A 539 6.37 6.29 -3.89
CA CYS A 539 6.38 6.88 -2.56
C CYS A 539 5.37 6.24 -1.61
N ILE A 540 4.17 5.92 -2.09
CA ILE A 540 3.05 5.54 -1.21
C ILE A 540 2.93 4.02 -1.09
N LEU A 541 2.72 3.31 -2.20
CA LEU A 541 2.49 1.85 -2.19
C LEU A 541 3.56 1.06 -1.42
N PRO A 542 4.88 1.31 -1.59
CA PRO A 542 5.91 0.57 -0.87
C PRO A 542 5.84 0.78 0.64
N MET A 543 5.25 1.89 1.11
CA MET A 543 5.16 2.23 2.52
C MET A 543 3.89 1.69 3.20
N GLY A 544 3.02 0.97 2.48
CA GLY A 544 1.74 0.49 2.99
C GLY A 544 1.80 -0.71 3.93
N SER A 545 2.77 -1.58 3.71
CA SER A 545 2.96 -2.79 4.51
C SER A 545 4.44 -3.05 4.68
N LYS A 546 4.82 -3.53 5.87
CA LYS A 546 6.21 -3.88 6.19
C LYS A 546 6.77 -4.94 5.26
N ILE A 547 5.91 -5.89 4.88
CA ILE A 547 6.26 -6.97 3.95
C ILE A 547 6.66 -6.36 2.61
N ILE A 548 5.81 -5.49 2.05
CA ILE A 548 6.05 -4.84 0.76
C ILE A 548 7.36 -4.05 0.78
N HIS A 549 7.58 -3.20 1.78
CA HIS A 549 8.79 -2.37 1.84
C HIS A 549 10.09 -3.19 1.87
N GLN A 550 10.09 -4.29 2.62
CA GLN A 550 11.27 -5.15 2.79
C GLN A 550 11.60 -5.95 1.52
N THR A 551 10.59 -6.33 0.75
CA THR A 551 10.73 -7.29 -0.36
C THR A 551 10.63 -6.65 -1.74
N ALA A 552 9.92 -5.54 -1.90
CA ALA A 552 9.78 -4.82 -3.17
C ALA A 552 11.04 -4.03 -3.54
N PRO A 553 11.18 -3.63 -4.83
CA PRO A 553 12.25 -2.74 -5.28
C PRO A 553 12.24 -1.41 -4.50
N LEU A 554 13.35 -1.12 -3.80
CA LEU A 554 13.45 0.06 -2.93
C LEU A 554 13.78 1.33 -3.72
N VAL A 555 12.86 2.29 -3.74
CA VAL A 555 13.10 3.65 -4.21
C VAL A 555 13.56 4.53 -3.04
N LYS A 556 14.84 4.95 -3.06
CA LYS A 556 15.45 5.71 -1.95
C LYS A 556 15.22 7.22 -2.02
N SER A 557 14.98 7.75 -3.21
CA SER A 557 14.85 9.19 -3.44
C SER A 557 14.09 9.47 -4.72
N VAL A 558 13.24 10.49 -4.69
CA VAL A 558 12.48 10.98 -5.86
C VAL A 558 12.81 12.46 -6.05
N LEU A 559 12.98 12.89 -7.30
CA LEU A 559 13.21 14.28 -7.68
C LEU A 559 12.01 14.79 -8.47
N LEU A 560 11.32 15.80 -7.93
CA LEU A 560 10.23 16.48 -8.63
C LEU A 560 10.77 17.75 -9.31
N ALA A 561 10.80 17.74 -10.64
CA ALA A 561 11.27 18.88 -11.45
C ALA A 561 10.11 19.46 -12.27
N GLY A 562 10.03 20.78 -12.31
CA GLY A 562 8.96 21.50 -13.00
C GLY A 562 9.00 23.00 -12.73
N PRO A 563 8.21 23.79 -13.47
CA PRO A 563 8.13 25.24 -13.27
C PRO A 563 7.59 25.59 -11.87
N HIS A 564 7.77 26.85 -11.46
CA HIS A 564 7.16 27.34 -10.22
C HIS A 564 5.63 27.33 -10.35
N GLY A 565 4.93 26.94 -9.28
CA GLY A 565 3.46 26.87 -9.25
C GLY A 565 2.86 25.59 -9.84
N SER A 566 3.65 24.57 -10.21
CA SER A 566 3.15 23.31 -10.78
C SER A 566 2.64 22.30 -9.73
N GLY A 567 2.43 22.70 -8.48
CA GLY A 567 1.95 21.81 -7.41
C GLY A 567 2.99 20.86 -6.80
N LYS A 568 4.30 21.13 -6.97
CA LYS A 568 5.38 20.27 -6.40
C LYS A 568 5.28 20.13 -4.89
N ASP A 569 5.05 21.23 -4.17
CA ASP A 569 4.91 21.22 -2.70
C ASP A 569 3.64 20.49 -2.27
N MET A 570 2.53 20.70 -3.00
CA MET A 570 1.27 19.98 -2.77
C MET A 570 1.45 18.46 -2.87
N LEU A 571 2.23 17.98 -3.86
CA LEU A 571 2.55 16.56 -3.99
C LEU A 571 3.35 16.02 -2.80
N VAL A 572 4.30 16.80 -2.28
CA VAL A 572 5.06 16.43 -1.07
C VAL A 572 4.13 16.34 0.15
N HIS A 573 3.23 17.32 0.32
CA HIS A 573 2.23 17.29 1.39
C HIS A 573 1.25 16.12 1.25
N ALA A 574 0.86 15.77 0.02
CA ALA A 574 0.03 14.61 -0.26
C ALA A 574 0.74 13.30 0.11
N ILE A 575 2.01 13.12 -0.27
CA ILE A 575 2.83 11.96 0.12
C ILE A 575 2.88 11.84 1.66
N CYS A 576 3.16 12.95 2.35
CA CYS A 576 3.22 12.95 3.80
C CYS A 576 1.86 12.62 4.45
N THR A 577 0.76 13.13 3.88
CA THR A 577 -0.60 12.90 4.39
C THR A 577 -1.04 11.44 4.21
N GLU A 578 -0.82 10.84 3.03
CA GLU A 578 -1.25 9.46 2.73
C GLU A 578 -0.44 8.43 3.54
N ILE A 579 0.86 8.68 3.73
CA ILE A 579 1.74 7.79 4.48
C ILE A 579 1.63 8.05 5.99
N GLY A 580 1.23 9.26 6.39
CA GLY A 580 1.23 9.72 7.77
C GLY A 580 2.64 10.03 8.29
N ALA A 581 3.47 10.60 7.42
CA ALA A 581 4.91 10.76 7.68
C ALA A 581 5.27 12.10 8.35
N VAL A 582 6.38 12.09 9.11
CA VAL A 582 6.99 13.33 9.64
C VAL A 582 7.84 13.98 8.55
N LEU A 583 7.60 15.26 8.27
CA LEU A 583 8.31 16.03 7.25
C LEU A 583 9.55 16.71 7.84
N PHE A 584 10.73 16.31 7.35
CA PHE A 584 12.02 16.94 7.65
C PHE A 584 12.44 17.86 6.50
N ASP A 585 12.48 19.17 6.73
CA ASP A 585 12.86 20.17 5.73
C ASP A 585 14.36 20.51 5.83
N LEU A 586 15.14 19.98 4.88
CA LEU A 586 16.56 20.23 4.71
C LEU A 586 16.87 21.23 3.58
N SER A 587 15.92 22.10 3.23
CA SER A 587 16.13 23.12 2.20
C SER A 587 17.31 24.03 2.56
N PRO A 588 18.16 24.42 1.58
CA PRO A 588 19.32 25.29 1.84
C PRO A 588 18.95 26.59 2.55
N ALA A 589 17.81 27.20 2.20
CA ALA A 589 17.29 28.40 2.84
C ALA A 589 16.93 28.18 4.32
N ASN A 590 16.41 26.99 4.67
CA ASN A 590 16.01 26.66 6.03
C ASN A 590 17.23 26.40 6.94
N ILE A 591 18.32 25.86 6.39
CA ILE A 591 19.52 25.46 7.15
C ILE A 591 20.48 26.63 7.39
N VAL A 592 20.32 27.76 6.71
CA VAL A 592 21.16 28.95 6.91
C VAL A 592 21.20 29.35 8.39
N GLY A 593 22.40 29.54 8.94
CA GLY A 593 22.58 29.94 10.34
C GLY A 593 22.35 28.84 11.38
N LYS A 594 21.60 27.78 11.06
CA LYS A 594 21.33 26.65 11.97
C LYS A 594 22.52 25.71 12.04
N TYR A 595 22.86 25.24 13.25
CA TYR A 595 23.97 24.31 13.52
C TYR A 595 25.33 24.69 12.88
N PRO A 596 25.90 25.87 13.18
CA PRO A 596 27.05 26.41 12.45
C PRO A 596 28.30 25.51 12.50
N GLY A 597 29.13 25.62 11.46
CA GLY A 597 30.38 24.87 11.34
C GLY A 597 30.22 23.42 10.85
N LYS A 598 31.36 22.74 10.67
CA LYS A 598 31.40 21.34 10.19
C LYS A 598 30.86 20.36 11.24
N SER A 599 31.18 20.57 12.51
CA SER A 599 30.70 19.75 13.63
C SER A 599 29.18 19.88 13.81
N GLY A 600 28.64 21.10 13.71
CA GLY A 600 27.21 21.34 13.77
C GLY A 600 26.45 20.66 12.62
N LEU A 601 26.98 20.70 11.39
CA LEU A 601 26.37 20.00 10.27
C LEU A 601 26.36 18.48 10.44
N ILE A 602 27.46 17.89 10.93
CA ILE A 602 27.52 16.46 11.25
C ILE A 602 26.47 16.12 12.32
N MET A 603 26.31 16.98 13.32
CA MET A 603 25.29 16.81 14.36
C MET A 603 23.87 16.89 13.77
N LEU A 604 23.57 17.86 12.90
CA LEU A 604 22.27 17.98 12.23
C LEU A 604 21.94 16.73 11.41
N VAL A 605 22.88 16.26 10.57
CA VAL A 605 22.68 15.05 9.75
C VAL A 605 22.50 13.83 10.64
N HIS A 606 23.25 13.72 11.74
CA HIS A 606 23.11 12.65 12.72
C HIS A 606 21.74 12.68 13.41
N LEU A 607 21.31 13.86 13.88
CA LEU A 607 20.00 14.10 14.48
C LEU A 607 18.87 13.68 13.54
N VAL A 608 18.90 14.18 12.30
CA VAL A 608 17.88 13.87 11.30
C VAL A 608 17.86 12.37 11.02
N ASN A 609 19.01 11.72 10.79
CA ASN A 609 19.09 10.28 10.54
C ASN A 609 18.66 9.41 11.73
N LYS A 610 18.85 9.88 12.96
CA LYS A 610 18.43 9.17 14.18
C LYS A 610 16.94 9.33 14.41
N VAL A 611 16.44 10.56 14.36
CA VAL A 611 15.04 10.88 14.62
C VAL A 611 14.15 10.39 13.47
N SER A 612 14.58 10.47 12.21
CA SER A 612 13.81 9.97 11.06
C SER A 612 13.57 8.45 11.11
N ARG A 613 14.54 7.67 11.60
CA ARG A 613 14.40 6.22 11.82
C ARG A 613 13.52 5.87 13.02
N LEU A 614 13.54 6.70 14.06
CA LEU A 614 12.75 6.45 15.26
C LEU A 614 11.30 6.92 15.11
N LEU A 615 11.05 7.90 14.24
CA LEU A 615 9.72 8.43 13.93
C LEU A 615 9.21 7.96 12.56
N GLN A 616 9.47 6.70 12.21
CA GLN A 616 8.95 6.12 10.96
C GLN A 616 7.40 6.12 10.95
N PRO A 617 6.78 6.36 9.79
CA PRO A 617 7.39 6.76 8.52
C PRO A 617 7.83 8.24 8.51
N SER A 618 8.89 8.56 7.77
CA SER A 618 9.44 9.92 7.67
C SER A 618 9.82 10.29 6.23
N VAL A 619 9.66 11.57 5.88
CA VAL A 619 10.00 12.12 4.57
C VAL A 619 11.02 13.23 4.75
N ILE A 620 12.16 13.11 4.08
CA ILE A 620 13.19 14.14 4.04
C ILE A 620 13.00 14.95 2.76
N TYR A 621 12.61 16.20 2.91
CA TYR A 621 12.36 17.16 1.84
C TYR A 621 13.52 18.15 1.70
N MET A 622 13.81 18.55 0.46
CA MET A 622 14.79 19.59 0.15
C MET A 622 14.30 20.38 -1.06
N ASP A 623 13.80 21.58 -0.82
CA ASP A 623 13.51 22.53 -1.89
C ASP A 623 14.80 23.08 -2.51
N GLY A 624 14.76 23.36 -3.81
CA GLY A 624 15.91 23.83 -4.57
C GLY A 624 17.06 22.82 -4.56
N ALA A 625 16.76 21.55 -4.81
CA ALA A 625 17.73 20.45 -4.81
C ALA A 625 18.93 20.68 -5.74
N GLU A 626 18.81 21.55 -6.74
CA GLU A 626 19.88 21.98 -7.64
C GLU A 626 20.90 22.91 -6.97
N LYS A 627 20.50 23.68 -5.94
CA LYS A 627 21.32 24.72 -5.30
C LYS A 627 22.63 24.16 -4.70
N PRO A 628 22.64 23.03 -3.96
CA PRO A 628 23.89 22.44 -3.45
C PRO A 628 24.87 21.96 -4.54
N PHE A 629 24.37 21.73 -5.76
CA PHE A 629 25.15 21.19 -6.87
C PHE A 629 25.56 22.23 -7.90
N LEU A 630 25.24 23.51 -7.70
CA LEU A 630 25.66 24.61 -8.57
C LEU A 630 27.20 24.65 -8.74
N LYS A 631 27.66 24.81 -9.98
CA LYS A 631 29.09 24.94 -10.29
C LYS A 631 29.66 26.21 -9.65
N LYS A 632 29.02 27.36 -9.92
CA LYS A 632 29.35 28.67 -9.34
C LYS A 632 28.13 29.16 -8.55
N VAL A 633 28.36 29.58 -7.30
CA VAL A 633 27.31 30.19 -6.48
C VAL A 633 27.32 31.69 -6.78
N PRO A 634 26.18 32.30 -7.14
CA PRO A 634 26.09 33.74 -7.33
C PRO A 634 26.56 34.48 -6.07
N LYS A 635 27.34 35.57 -6.21
CA LYS A 635 27.82 36.36 -5.07
C LYS A 635 26.68 37.03 -4.27
N THR A 636 25.49 37.11 -4.86
CA THR A 636 24.27 37.63 -4.26
C THR A 636 23.62 36.66 -3.27
N ASP A 637 23.93 35.36 -3.38
CA ASP A 637 23.30 34.32 -2.57
C ASP A 637 24.10 34.07 -1.29
N LYS A 638 23.55 34.50 -0.14
CA LYS A 638 24.14 34.34 1.20
C LYS A 638 23.82 32.99 1.85
N THR A 639 23.11 32.08 1.17
CA THR A 639 22.57 30.86 1.77
C THR A 639 23.57 29.69 1.89
N ASP A 640 24.85 29.87 1.55
CA ASP A 640 25.90 28.83 1.53
C ASP A 640 25.40 27.46 0.99
N PRO A 641 24.80 27.41 -0.22
CA PRO A 641 24.00 26.27 -0.65
C PRO A 641 24.79 24.97 -0.79
N LYS A 642 26.11 25.04 -1.00
CA LYS A 642 27.01 23.87 -1.12
C LYS A 642 27.23 23.11 0.19
N ARG A 643 26.73 23.62 1.32
CA ARG A 643 26.96 23.12 2.66
C ARG A 643 26.59 21.64 2.84
N LEU A 644 25.50 21.17 2.25
CA LEU A 644 25.02 19.78 2.35
C LEU A 644 25.53 18.82 1.24
N LYS A 645 26.28 19.33 0.26
CA LYS A 645 26.65 18.59 -0.97
C LYS A 645 27.29 17.23 -0.71
N LYS A 646 28.13 17.11 0.33
CA LYS A 646 28.88 15.87 0.64
C LYS A 646 28.08 14.87 1.46
N ASP A 647 27.07 15.33 2.19
CA ASP A 647 26.37 14.52 3.18
C ASP A 647 25.03 14.00 2.65
N LEU A 648 24.38 14.71 1.71
CA LEU A 648 23.17 14.21 1.04
C LEU A 648 23.35 12.81 0.43
N PRO A 649 24.40 12.50 -0.36
CA PRO A 649 24.58 11.15 -0.90
C PRO A 649 24.84 10.11 0.19
N LYS A 650 25.35 10.50 1.36
CA LYS A 650 25.57 9.58 2.49
C LYS A 650 24.25 9.25 3.17
N ILE A 651 23.38 10.25 3.35
CA ILE A 651 22.03 10.06 3.89
C ILE A 651 21.27 9.06 3.00
N VAL A 652 21.22 9.31 1.70
CA VAL A 652 20.52 8.43 0.74
C VAL A 652 21.12 7.01 0.73
N LYS A 653 22.44 6.87 0.76
CA LYS A 653 23.10 5.56 0.84
C LYS A 653 22.82 4.82 2.15
N GLY A 654 22.56 5.55 3.24
CA GLY A 654 22.28 5.01 4.55
C GLY A 654 20.87 4.45 4.73
N ILE A 655 19.96 4.66 3.77
CA ILE A 655 18.60 4.11 3.75
C ILE A 655 18.65 2.67 3.22
N ASN A 656 18.12 1.72 4.00
CA ASN A 656 18.06 0.29 3.68
C ASN A 656 16.60 -0.22 3.66
N GLN A 657 16.38 -1.42 3.14
CA GLN A 657 15.07 -2.09 3.12
C GLN A 657 14.52 -2.43 4.52
N ASP A 658 15.40 -2.48 5.52
CA ASP A 658 15.01 -2.74 6.92
C ASP A 658 14.54 -1.47 7.64
N ASP A 659 14.66 -0.29 7.03
CA ASP A 659 14.31 0.99 7.65
C ASP A 659 12.79 1.28 7.50
N GLN A 660 11.92 0.51 8.17
CA GLN A 660 10.47 0.80 8.34
C GLN A 660 9.83 0.30 9.65
#